data_AF-A0A1G9UBY9-F1
#
_entry.id   AF-A0A1G9UBY9-F1
#
_cell.length_a   1.000
_cell.length_b   1.000
_cell.length_c   1.000
_cell.angle_alpha   90.00
_cell.angle_beta   90.00
_cell.angle_gamma   90.00
#
_symmetry.space_group_name_H-M   'P 1'
#
loop_
_entity.id
_entity.type
_entity.pdbx_description
1 polymer ?
#
loop_
_entity_poly.entity_id
_entity_poly.type
_entity_poly.pdbx_seq_one_letter_code
_entity_poly.pdbx_strand_id
1 'polypeptide(L)'
;MSWGTRATALLALAVLVATVAGVGAAATAADGTTAAEASVSVERTGPETLDVTVEFENGTENLSTVTLAIAGADGTAEANVSETADGDWEAELGVTDLVSASETAPLGGATVEVSADNATLGEDTADLRYASLDGTAARFEDGAVHLTPVDVRGFATTAPVPVSVGDATVNASYDAEAGALVLDADALGGLDRASLFEDRQLRVAPDEGVTATPTSVNLRAAAEAASELVASGDGVAISNPLLSVLDAGTYHLELTTESPDGQFAGPVEPTDAGVELPRAALAANVTATLSVGDADGPRLLDSWTSRYASESVDVYVNGSRFETTVDDVTEVFVATGDDVTSLAVSTENGTYMTNGTLPVDRPVLLVAGNDTVSGHTVEGQFGAGTGQDEEQGQEGTASEAPATTNGQGATNTTNSSAGGIDIAGLQYNVLTILTLVGAPVLFGILVALLVHFLIGPTGVYPKTLRAGTFLIVAGGLLGVVVDIGLGAFLLQPPTYIDYWQPALVGWVFGAAACWVPAYGLATSGAGAGGGTTTTPDPVDVTVTLVDGNGHRIREGANVVAKPTRGTGSKTTKATESGKVDLSLLPGGWQLTAAVGTQQQTDRLEVEDGRQTGEQAQLAFPRPGVTVTITDKQDGEPIPGARVTVEPDEGDTKTDDTGRNGRAGVTLPYAASSATVHVDHPKYHAASNDRTLADDGPLELNVGLGRQTGRLSVTAEVDGVATEGLPVSIGPAGDDRYRVDERQGSRRTDERGRVRASDVFVGDYVVGLDVAGSQSDLFRTRSTEVAVREDEPTKVTVQASFEWTVPQATRDRIRRLRREVDGLSEQSGRDTAFPGYYGSVVDRLLDLVEGLPQYGHLFATGEHRPDDVADALLDAAEDGISRVNTAMTTKRNVDMFAACADMPSVDPRWDGDELTHETYFDYVDADVDSDLTGRIERTRARIDDERADLTEVEPTTEMWEHARELFQETRREREPLAKAARALLVAGLLDAVEHSFDRRELRERMKRTVF
;
A
#
# COMPACT_ATOMS: atom_id res chain seq x y z
N MET A 1 25.55 7.07 68.43
CA MET A 1 26.87 7.72 68.29
C MET A 1 26.65 9.08 67.64
N SER A 2 27.43 10.08 68.08
CA SER A 2 27.24 11.55 68.06
C SER A 2 26.55 12.16 66.82
N TRP A 3 25.55 13.05 66.89
CA TRP A 3 25.41 14.41 67.51
C TRP A 3 26.23 15.53 66.85
N GLY A 4 25.50 16.57 66.39
CA GLY A 4 25.93 17.97 66.14
C GLY A 4 26.19 18.30 64.67
N THR A 5 25.74 19.40 64.05
CA THR A 5 25.16 20.67 64.55
C THR A 5 24.57 21.43 63.35
N ARG A 6 23.48 22.17 63.54
CA ARG A 6 22.97 23.18 62.60
C ARG A 6 23.93 24.37 62.50
N ALA A 7 24.19 24.88 61.29
CA ALA A 7 24.59 26.28 61.08
C ALA A 7 24.19 26.73 59.66
N THR A 8 23.39 27.78 59.62
CA THR A 8 23.00 28.63 58.50
C THR A 8 24.23 29.26 57.85
N ALA A 9 24.33 29.25 56.52
CA ALA A 9 25.17 30.16 55.77
C ALA A 9 24.54 30.43 54.39
N LEU A 10 24.00 31.65 54.25
CA LEU A 10 23.88 32.36 52.98
C LEU A 10 25.20 32.27 52.22
N LEU A 11 25.20 31.72 51.02
CA LEU A 11 26.32 31.83 50.10
C LEU A 11 25.74 32.20 48.73
N ALA A 12 25.80 33.51 48.46
CA ALA A 12 25.68 34.06 47.12
C ALA A 12 26.75 33.38 46.25
N LEU A 13 26.31 32.66 45.23
CA LEU A 13 27.18 32.12 44.21
C LEU A 13 27.52 33.28 43.27
N ALA A 14 28.66 33.93 43.53
CA ALA A 14 29.28 34.81 42.56
C ALA A 14 29.76 33.95 41.38
N VAL A 15 29.00 33.98 40.28
CA VAL A 15 29.49 33.53 38.97
C VAL A 15 30.52 34.57 38.53
N LEU A 16 31.75 34.10 38.37
CA LEU A 16 32.86 34.88 37.87
C LEU A 16 32.63 35.06 36.35
N VAL A 17 31.88 36.10 35.97
CA VAL A 17 31.83 36.57 34.57
C VAL A 17 33.22 37.07 34.24
N ALA A 18 33.93 36.35 33.37
CA ALA A 18 35.18 36.81 32.81
C ALA A 18 34.85 37.88 31.75
N THR A 19 34.60 39.12 32.19
CA THR A 19 34.54 40.27 31.29
C THR A 19 35.91 40.47 30.66
N VAL A 20 36.08 40.01 29.42
CA VAL A 20 37.21 40.42 28.58
C VAL A 20 36.90 41.85 28.15
N ALA A 21 37.59 42.83 28.75
CA ALA A 21 37.46 44.22 28.35
C ALA A 21 37.95 44.39 26.90
N GLY A 22 37.01 44.48 25.96
CA GLY A 22 37.28 44.91 24.59
C GLY A 22 37.87 46.32 24.60
N VAL A 23 38.98 46.49 23.90
CA VAL A 23 39.66 47.79 23.78
C VAL A 23 38.87 48.63 22.78
N GLY A 24 38.08 49.60 23.27
CA GLY A 24 37.31 50.51 22.43
C GLY A 24 38.17 51.23 21.39
N ALA A 25 37.91 50.98 20.11
CA ALA A 25 38.45 51.76 19.01
C ALA A 25 37.50 52.95 18.75
N ALA A 26 37.93 54.16 19.09
CA ALA A 26 37.15 55.37 18.83
C ALA A 26 36.94 55.59 17.33
N ALA A 27 35.71 55.43 16.85
CA ALA A 27 35.30 55.79 15.50
C ALA A 27 34.97 57.30 15.43
N THR A 28 35.58 58.01 14.47
CA THR A 28 35.25 59.41 14.18
C THR A 28 34.16 59.49 13.12
N ALA A 29 32.98 60.00 13.50
CA ALA A 29 31.90 60.32 12.57
C ALA A 29 32.33 61.40 11.54
N ALA A 30 31.78 61.31 10.33
CA ALA A 30 32.10 62.20 9.20
C ALA A 30 31.80 63.70 9.46
N ASP A 31 31.01 64.02 10.50
CA ASP A 31 30.62 65.38 10.89
C ASP A 31 31.42 65.97 12.07
N GLY A 32 32.48 65.32 12.54
CA GLY A 32 33.42 65.89 13.50
C GLY A 32 32.90 66.04 14.95
N THR A 33 31.78 65.41 15.27
CA THR A 33 31.37 65.11 16.65
C THR A 33 32.04 63.81 17.09
N THR A 34 32.65 63.81 18.28
CA THR A 34 33.11 62.57 18.93
C THR A 34 31.88 61.71 19.17
N ALA A 35 31.77 60.56 18.51
CA ALA A 35 30.76 59.57 18.82
C ALA A 35 30.86 59.23 20.32
N ALA A 36 29.73 59.12 21.00
CA ALA A 36 29.74 58.65 22.38
C ALA A 36 30.47 57.30 22.44
N GLU A 37 31.39 57.14 23.39
CA GLU A 37 32.02 55.83 23.61
C GLU A 37 30.88 54.88 24.05
N ALA A 38 30.59 53.89 23.21
CA ALA A 38 29.59 52.86 23.44
C ALA A 38 30.28 51.58 23.90
N SER A 39 29.68 50.88 24.85
CA SER A 39 30.04 49.51 25.19
C SER A 39 28.94 48.57 24.70
N VAL A 40 29.34 47.42 24.16
CA VAL A 40 28.46 46.44 23.56
C VAL A 40 28.68 45.12 24.28
N SER A 41 27.60 44.43 24.64
CA SER A 41 27.63 43.04 25.06
C SER A 41 26.68 42.20 24.22
N VAL A 42 27.14 41.02 23.80
CA VAL A 42 26.35 40.04 23.05
C VAL A 42 26.34 38.74 23.85
N GLU A 43 25.21 38.43 24.47
CA GLU A 43 25.03 37.24 25.28
C GLU A 43 24.07 36.27 24.61
N ARG A 44 24.37 34.97 24.70
CA ARG A 44 23.46 33.93 24.22
C ARG A 44 22.52 33.51 25.35
N THR A 45 21.24 33.84 25.21
CA THR A 45 20.21 33.59 26.22
C THR A 45 19.40 32.33 25.96
N GLY A 46 19.47 31.80 24.73
CA GLY A 46 18.88 30.53 24.35
C GLY A 46 19.56 29.89 23.15
N PRO A 47 19.13 28.68 22.75
CA PRO A 47 19.71 27.99 21.60
C PRO A 47 19.43 28.69 20.28
N GLU A 48 18.35 29.47 20.19
CA GLU A 48 18.03 30.28 19.00
C GLU A 48 18.27 31.77 19.20
N THR A 49 18.56 32.24 20.42
CA THR A 49 18.46 33.67 20.75
C THR A 49 19.78 34.27 21.23
N LEU A 50 20.11 35.43 20.68
CA LEU A 50 21.18 36.32 21.13
C LEU A 50 20.56 37.61 21.65
N ASP A 51 20.94 38.01 22.85
CA ASP A 51 20.62 39.30 23.43
C ASP A 51 21.80 40.24 23.19
N VAL A 52 21.50 41.41 22.64
CA VAL A 52 22.47 42.48 22.38
C VAL A 52 22.13 43.66 23.27
N THR A 53 23.11 44.12 24.04
CA THR A 53 22.99 45.32 24.88
C THR A 53 24.00 46.36 24.42
N VAL A 54 23.55 47.59 24.25
CA VAL A 54 24.40 48.75 23.91
C VAL A 54 24.23 49.82 24.98
N GLU A 55 25.32 50.15 25.68
CA GLU A 55 25.39 51.20 26.70
C GLU A 55 26.26 52.35 26.21
N PHE A 56 25.79 53.60 26.35
CA PHE A 56 26.56 54.80 25.96
C PHE A 56 27.11 55.55 27.18
N GLU A 57 28.43 55.75 27.24
CA GLU A 57 29.06 56.36 28.43
C GLU A 57 28.68 57.83 28.66
N ASN A 58 28.29 58.59 27.62
CA ASN A 58 28.00 60.02 27.71
C ASN A 58 26.97 60.51 26.68
N GLY A 59 25.72 60.04 26.77
CA GLY A 59 24.59 60.61 26.02
C GLY A 59 23.45 59.64 25.76
N THR A 60 22.28 60.19 25.41
CA THR A 60 21.16 59.44 24.80
C THR A 60 21.23 59.64 23.29
N GLU A 61 21.79 58.67 22.57
CA GLU A 61 21.54 58.54 21.13
C GLU A 61 20.25 57.75 20.94
N ASN A 62 19.34 58.24 20.09
CA ASN A 62 18.12 57.50 19.76
C ASN A 62 18.48 56.41 18.74
N LEU A 63 18.72 55.19 19.21
CA LEU A 63 18.84 54.04 18.33
C LEU A 63 17.44 53.53 17.96
N SER A 64 17.32 52.92 16.79
CA SER A 64 16.09 52.24 16.38
C SER A 64 16.35 50.86 15.79
N THR A 65 17.51 50.71 15.15
CA THR A 65 17.98 49.45 14.58
C THR A 65 19.48 49.34 14.79
N VAL A 66 19.97 48.14 15.07
CA VAL A 66 21.38 47.78 15.05
C VAL A 66 21.62 46.68 14.02
N THR A 67 22.77 46.73 13.36
CA THR A 67 23.23 45.70 12.43
C THR A 67 24.37 44.92 13.09
N LEU A 68 24.18 43.60 13.21
CA LEU A 68 25.18 42.67 13.69
C LEU A 68 25.89 42.04 12.49
N ALA A 69 27.20 41.87 12.57
CA ALA A 69 28.00 41.17 11.57
C ALA A 69 29.00 40.22 12.24
N ILE A 70 29.24 39.05 11.63
CA ILE A 70 30.28 38.12 12.10
C ILE A 70 31.63 38.58 11.56
N ALA A 71 32.56 38.91 12.45
CA ALA A 71 33.87 39.39 12.04
C ALA A 71 34.66 38.29 11.30
N GLY A 72 34.99 38.53 10.03
CA GLY A 72 35.80 37.61 9.23
C GLY A 72 35.08 36.37 8.69
N ALA A 73 33.73 36.32 8.77
CA ALA A 73 32.89 35.31 8.13
C ALA A 73 31.67 35.97 7.45
N ASP A 74 30.90 35.20 6.70
CA ASP A 74 29.69 35.71 6.06
C ASP A 74 28.50 35.57 7.02
N GLY A 75 27.95 36.69 7.48
CA GLY A 75 26.77 36.71 8.34
C GLY A 75 26.46 38.13 8.80
N THR A 76 25.29 38.64 8.43
CA THR A 76 24.82 39.98 8.81
C THR A 76 23.33 39.94 9.08
N ALA A 77 22.88 40.52 10.18
CA ALA A 77 21.47 40.63 10.50
C ALA A 77 21.13 41.98 11.14
N GLU A 78 19.89 42.42 10.99
CA GLU A 78 19.39 43.65 11.60
C GLU A 78 18.40 43.30 12.71
N ALA A 79 18.57 43.94 13.87
CA ALA A 79 17.67 43.81 15.01
C ALA A 79 17.13 45.19 15.40
N ASN A 80 15.83 45.25 15.70
CA ASN A 80 15.24 46.47 16.27
C ASN A 80 15.62 46.54 17.74
N VAL A 81 16.01 47.74 18.20
CA VAL A 81 16.40 47.96 19.60
C VAL A 81 15.35 48.76 20.34
N SER A 82 15.21 48.49 21.64
CA SER A 82 14.39 49.26 22.55
C SER A 82 15.21 49.78 23.73
N GLU A 83 14.98 51.04 24.10
CA GLU A 83 15.57 51.66 25.27
C GLU A 83 14.96 51.05 26.55
N THR A 84 15.81 50.59 27.46
CA THR A 84 15.43 50.07 28.77
C THR A 84 15.19 51.21 29.75
N ALA A 85 14.67 50.87 30.94
CA ALA A 85 14.46 51.86 32.00
C ALA A 85 15.78 52.46 32.53
N ASP A 86 16.91 51.77 32.34
CA ASP A 86 18.23 52.17 32.80
C ASP A 86 19.01 53.00 31.75
N GLY A 87 18.45 53.15 30.54
CA GLY A 87 19.04 53.93 29.44
C GLY A 87 19.91 53.12 28.48
N ASP A 88 19.93 51.79 28.64
CA ASP A 88 20.58 50.85 27.74
C ASP A 88 19.67 50.51 26.56
N TRP A 89 20.24 50.06 25.46
CA TRP A 89 19.48 49.60 24.30
C TRP A 89 19.60 48.09 24.15
N GLU A 90 18.47 47.40 24.23
CA GLU A 90 18.40 45.95 24.13
C GLU A 90 17.75 45.52 22.81
N ALA A 91 18.29 44.45 22.21
CA ALA A 91 17.75 43.76 21.05
C ALA A 91 17.84 42.24 21.27
N GLU A 92 16.83 41.51 20.80
CA GLU A 92 16.91 40.06 20.64
C GLU A 92 17.05 39.73 19.14
N LEU A 93 17.93 38.79 18.82
CA LEU A 93 18.19 38.34 17.46
C LEU A 93 18.28 36.81 17.39
N GLY A 94 17.71 36.22 16.34
CA GLY A 94 17.89 34.80 16.04
C GLY A 94 19.34 34.47 15.64
N VAL A 95 19.97 33.46 16.25
CA VAL A 95 21.27 32.92 15.82
C VAL A 95 21.20 32.51 14.34
N THR A 96 20.06 31.95 13.90
CA THR A 96 19.80 31.54 12.53
C THR A 96 19.59 32.69 11.55
N ASP A 97 19.27 33.90 12.05
CA ASP A 97 19.17 35.11 11.25
C ASP A 97 20.56 35.68 10.96
N LEU A 98 21.50 35.50 11.90
CA LEU A 98 22.88 35.95 11.77
C LEU A 98 23.77 34.95 11.00
N VAL A 99 23.63 33.65 11.26
CA VAL A 99 24.45 32.59 10.68
C VAL A 99 23.70 31.90 9.55
N SER A 100 24.23 31.93 8.33
CA SER A 100 23.58 31.28 7.18
C SER A 100 23.60 29.73 7.28
N ALA A 101 22.64 29.06 6.64
CA ALA A 101 22.57 27.59 6.63
C ALA A 101 23.76 26.91 5.91
N SER A 102 24.53 27.64 5.11
CA SER A 102 25.75 27.16 4.45
C SER A 102 27.03 27.44 5.24
N GLU A 103 26.94 28.07 6.41
CA GLU A 103 28.11 28.49 7.18
C GLU A 103 28.68 27.33 8.01
N THR A 104 29.85 26.86 7.56
CA THR A 104 30.58 25.73 8.18
C THR A 104 31.87 26.16 8.88
N ALA A 105 32.11 27.46 9.04
CA ALA A 105 33.20 27.94 9.87
C ALA A 105 32.96 27.57 11.35
N PRO A 106 34.01 27.35 12.15
CA PRO A 106 33.85 27.15 13.60
C PRO A 106 33.46 28.48 14.28
N LEU A 107 32.23 28.56 14.81
CA LEU A 107 31.67 29.78 15.42
C LEU A 107 31.46 29.68 16.94
N GLY A 108 32.15 28.76 17.64
CA GLY A 108 32.03 28.57 19.10
C GLY A 108 32.55 29.71 19.99
N GLY A 109 32.94 30.83 19.39
CA GLY A 109 33.52 32.02 20.03
C GLY A 109 33.77 33.08 18.98
N ALA A 110 32.79 33.28 18.10
CA ALA A 110 32.87 34.21 17.01
C ALA A 110 32.79 35.65 17.54
N THR A 111 33.59 36.54 16.95
CA THR A 111 33.48 37.98 17.23
C THR A 111 32.31 38.55 16.45
N VAL A 112 31.37 39.17 17.13
CA VAL A 112 30.19 39.86 16.57
C VAL A 112 30.45 41.35 16.64
N GLU A 113 30.53 42.00 15.48
CA GLU A 113 30.59 43.45 15.34
C GLU A 113 29.16 44.01 15.35
N VAL A 114 28.91 45.01 16.21
CA VAL A 114 27.63 45.70 16.28
C VAL A 114 27.79 47.12 15.73
N SER A 115 26.91 47.50 14.83
CA SER A 115 26.94 48.81 14.15
C SER A 115 25.55 49.44 14.08
N ALA A 116 25.50 50.77 13.98
CA ALA A 116 24.28 51.53 13.71
C ALA A 116 24.61 52.65 12.71
N ASP A 117 23.70 52.93 11.78
CA ASP A 117 23.89 53.95 10.73
C ASP A 117 25.21 53.82 9.93
N ASN A 118 25.72 52.59 9.78
CA ASN A 118 27.03 52.25 9.18
C ASN A 118 28.26 52.70 10.00
N ALA A 119 28.10 53.00 11.28
CA ALA A 119 29.20 53.21 12.22
C ALA A 119 29.30 52.02 13.19
N THR A 120 30.49 51.45 13.35
CA THR A 120 30.75 50.41 14.35
C THR A 120 30.64 50.99 15.76
N LEU A 121 29.77 50.40 16.57
CA LEU A 121 29.55 50.76 17.98
C LEU A 121 30.50 50.00 18.90
N GLY A 122 30.76 48.72 18.59
CA GLY A 122 31.65 47.85 19.36
C GLY A 122 31.69 46.43 18.81
N GLU A 123 32.43 45.56 19.50
CA GLU A 123 32.52 44.13 19.21
C GLU A 123 32.48 43.32 20.51
N ASP A 124 31.89 42.14 20.48
CA ASP A 124 31.92 41.16 21.57
C ASP A 124 32.04 39.73 21.02
N THR A 125 32.30 38.74 21.87
CA THR A 125 32.40 37.32 21.46
C THR A 125 31.21 36.50 21.94
N ALA A 126 30.59 35.76 21.03
CA ALA A 126 29.49 34.85 21.34
C ALA A 126 29.68 33.47 20.68
N ASP A 127 29.08 32.43 21.28
CA ASP A 127 28.97 31.13 20.63
C ASP A 127 27.79 31.17 19.67
N LEU A 128 28.03 31.11 18.36
CA LEU A 128 27.01 31.15 17.32
C LEU A 128 26.75 29.76 16.69
N ARG A 129 27.24 28.69 17.31
CA ARG A 129 26.94 27.33 16.85
C ARG A 129 25.45 27.07 16.99
N TYR A 130 24.83 26.47 16.00
CA TYR A 130 23.42 26.16 16.05
C TYR A 130 23.19 24.76 15.51
N ALA A 131 22.39 23.97 16.21
CA ALA A 131 21.99 22.67 15.72
C ALA A 131 20.52 22.37 16.02
N SER A 132 19.80 21.88 15.02
CA SER A 132 18.42 21.44 15.14
C SER A 132 18.20 20.10 14.43
N LEU A 133 17.43 19.24 15.08
CA LEU A 133 16.96 17.96 14.56
C LEU A 133 15.46 17.98 14.21
N ASP A 134 14.87 19.17 14.04
CA ASP A 134 13.45 19.27 13.74
C ASP A 134 13.12 18.56 12.40
N GLY A 135 12.13 17.67 12.45
CA GLY A 135 11.74 16.84 11.31
C GLY A 135 12.79 15.81 10.83
N THR A 136 13.89 15.61 11.56
CA THR A 136 14.94 14.66 11.18
C THR A 136 14.47 13.20 11.30
N ALA A 137 14.75 12.41 10.27
CA ALA A 137 14.64 10.96 10.30
C ALA A 137 16.04 10.31 10.36
N ALA A 138 16.13 9.12 10.97
CA ALA A 138 17.33 8.31 10.90
C ALA A 138 17.18 7.21 9.85
N ARG A 139 18.25 6.98 9.09
CA ARG A 139 18.36 5.89 8.13
C ARG A 139 19.72 5.23 8.28
N PHE A 140 19.78 3.92 8.10
CA PHE A 140 21.05 3.23 8.00
C PHE A 140 21.46 3.15 6.53
N GLU A 141 22.64 3.67 6.22
CA GLU A 141 23.25 3.65 4.89
C GLU A 141 24.75 3.38 5.09
N ASP A 142 25.35 2.51 4.27
CA ASP A 142 26.78 2.16 4.32
C ASP A 142 27.33 1.77 5.71
N GLY A 143 26.49 1.18 6.56
CA GLY A 143 26.87 0.76 7.92
C GLY A 143 26.94 1.90 8.95
N ALA A 144 26.47 3.09 8.60
CA ALA A 144 26.35 4.25 9.48
C ALA A 144 24.89 4.73 9.58
N VAL A 145 24.57 5.49 10.63
CA VAL A 145 23.26 6.15 10.76
C VAL A 145 23.36 7.56 10.22
N HIS A 146 22.58 7.85 9.18
CA HIS A 146 22.39 9.16 8.59
C HIS A 146 21.15 9.81 9.19
N LEU A 147 21.34 10.93 9.87
CA LEU A 147 20.28 11.78 10.39
C LEU A 147 20.01 12.88 9.35
N THR A 148 18.84 12.84 8.69
CA THR A 148 18.45 13.81 7.65
C THR A 148 16.96 14.17 7.68
N PRO A 149 16.59 15.42 7.35
CA PRO A 149 17.47 16.59 7.25
C PRO A 149 17.94 17.06 8.63
N VAL A 150 19.09 17.72 8.72
CA VAL A 150 19.55 18.42 9.94
C VAL A 150 19.98 19.84 9.60
N ASP A 151 19.80 20.78 10.53
CA ASP A 151 20.32 22.14 10.39
C ASP A 151 21.48 22.29 11.37
N VAL A 152 22.71 22.33 10.85
CA VAL A 152 23.94 22.44 11.64
C VAL A 152 24.74 23.60 11.09
N ARG A 153 24.94 24.63 11.91
CA ARG A 153 25.62 25.87 11.55
C ARG A 153 26.74 26.18 12.53
N GLY A 154 27.83 26.73 12.04
CA GLY A 154 28.93 27.17 12.89
C GLY A 154 29.81 26.04 13.44
N PHE A 155 29.64 24.80 12.97
CA PHE A 155 30.53 23.69 13.27
C PHE A 155 31.54 23.51 12.14
N ALA A 156 32.82 23.33 12.49
CA ALA A 156 33.83 22.97 11.50
C ALA A 156 33.53 21.58 10.91
N THR A 157 33.48 21.46 9.58
CA THR A 157 33.18 20.19 8.87
C THR A 157 34.13 19.03 9.23
N THR A 158 35.36 19.34 9.64
CA THR A 158 36.36 18.34 10.04
C THR A 158 36.31 17.99 11.53
N ALA A 159 35.52 18.71 12.33
CA ALA A 159 35.40 18.46 13.77
C ALA A 159 34.22 17.52 14.03
N PRO A 160 34.36 16.54 14.95
CA PRO A 160 33.24 15.72 15.35
C PRO A 160 32.15 16.60 15.99
N VAL A 161 30.91 16.40 15.56
CA VAL A 161 29.72 17.00 16.13
C VAL A 161 29.20 16.05 17.21
N PRO A 162 29.22 16.43 18.49
CA PRO A 162 28.73 15.55 19.54
C PRO A 162 27.20 15.41 19.42
N VAL A 163 26.69 14.18 19.49
CA VAL A 163 25.26 13.85 19.47
C VAL A 163 24.96 13.04 20.72
N SER A 164 24.00 13.49 21.53
CA SER A 164 23.53 12.69 22.66
C SER A 164 22.41 11.75 22.22
N VAL A 165 22.45 10.50 22.67
CA VAL A 165 21.40 9.50 22.51
C VAL A 165 21.05 9.01 23.91
N GLY A 166 19.93 9.50 24.45
CA GLY A 166 19.63 9.32 25.88
C GLY A 166 20.70 9.97 26.75
N ASP A 167 21.32 9.20 27.66
CA ASP A 167 22.36 9.68 28.58
C ASP A 167 23.79 9.59 28.01
N ALA A 168 23.97 8.99 26.83
CA ALA A 168 25.27 8.82 26.19
C ALA A 168 25.53 9.90 25.14
N THR A 169 26.77 10.35 25.01
CA THR A 169 27.18 11.28 23.94
C THR A 169 28.21 10.61 23.04
N VAL A 170 27.92 10.60 21.74
CA VAL A 170 28.75 10.04 20.68
C VAL A 170 29.17 11.12 19.70
N ASN A 171 30.17 10.85 18.87
CA ASN A 171 30.63 11.80 17.87
C ASN A 171 30.05 11.42 16.50
N ALA A 172 29.37 12.37 15.86
CA ALA A 172 28.94 12.28 14.48
C ALA A 172 29.86 13.12 13.57
N SER A 173 29.96 12.76 12.29
CA SER A 173 30.51 13.64 11.26
C SER A 173 29.38 14.38 10.55
N TYR A 174 29.64 15.59 10.05
CA TYR A 174 28.66 16.36 9.30
C TYR A 174 28.98 16.33 7.82
N ASP A 175 28.07 15.73 7.04
CA ASP A 175 28.10 15.77 5.59
C ASP A 175 27.28 16.97 5.11
N ALA A 176 27.99 18.03 4.71
CA ALA A 176 27.39 19.26 4.24
C ALA A 176 26.76 19.14 2.83
N GLU A 177 27.17 18.15 2.01
CA GLU A 177 26.56 17.93 0.69
C GLU A 177 25.21 17.22 0.83
N ALA A 178 25.13 16.24 1.74
CA ALA A 178 23.90 15.52 2.05
C ALA A 178 22.99 16.25 3.04
N GLY A 179 23.51 17.25 3.77
CA GLY A 179 22.80 17.88 4.89
C GLY A 179 22.49 16.87 5.99
N ALA A 180 23.47 16.01 6.29
CA ALA A 180 23.32 14.83 7.14
C ALA A 180 24.33 14.81 8.28
N LEU A 181 23.91 14.35 9.46
CA LEU A 181 24.85 13.89 10.49
C LEU A 181 25.01 12.38 10.38
N VAL A 182 26.25 11.92 10.28
CA VAL A 182 26.61 10.52 10.08
C VAL A 182 27.23 9.96 11.36
N LEU A 183 26.58 8.97 11.96
CA LEU A 183 27.07 8.22 13.11
C LEU A 183 27.57 6.85 12.64
N ASP A 184 28.89 6.68 12.59
CA ASP A 184 29.50 5.41 12.16
C ASP A 184 29.30 4.29 13.19
N ALA A 185 29.53 3.05 12.78
CA ALA A 185 29.41 1.86 13.64
C ALA A 185 30.19 1.96 14.96
N ASP A 186 31.39 2.55 14.94
CA ASP A 186 32.21 2.79 16.14
C ASP A 186 31.53 3.74 17.13
N ALA A 187 30.82 4.76 16.64
CA ALA A 187 30.05 5.69 17.46
C ALA A 187 28.86 4.97 18.10
N LEU A 188 28.15 4.13 17.33
CA LEU A 188 27.01 3.35 17.80
C LEU A 188 27.41 2.29 18.84
N GLY A 189 28.58 1.65 18.68
CA GLY A 189 29.11 0.66 19.62
C GLY A 189 29.44 1.24 21.01
N GLY A 190 29.59 2.57 21.10
CA GLY A 190 29.77 3.28 22.36
C GLY A 190 28.48 3.53 23.15
N LEU A 191 27.31 3.29 22.54
CA LEU A 191 26.01 3.47 23.19
C LEU A 191 25.69 2.30 24.11
N ASP A 192 24.92 2.57 25.17
CA ASP A 192 24.32 1.45 25.91
C ASP A 192 23.29 0.74 25.03
N ARG A 193 23.09 -0.55 25.30
CA ARG A 193 22.16 -1.36 24.50
C ARG A 193 20.74 -0.80 24.58
N ALA A 194 20.31 -0.33 25.75
CA ALA A 194 18.98 0.23 25.93
C ALA A 194 18.71 1.46 25.04
N SER A 195 19.74 2.20 24.63
CA SER A 195 19.63 3.33 23.72
C SER A 195 19.43 2.93 22.26
N LEU A 196 19.75 1.68 21.90
CA LEU A 196 19.53 1.15 20.55
C LEU A 196 18.09 0.61 20.37
N PHE A 197 17.48 0.09 21.44
CA PHE A 197 16.19 -0.63 21.36
C PHE A 197 14.95 0.20 21.74
N GLU A 198 15.13 1.33 22.42
CA GLU A 198 14.04 2.20 22.88
C GLU A 198 14.04 3.53 22.13
N ASP A 199 12.88 4.21 22.11
CA ASP A 199 12.80 5.59 21.63
C ASP A 199 13.67 6.47 22.52
N ARG A 200 14.68 7.11 21.93
CA ARG A 200 15.57 8.02 22.64
C ARG A 200 15.52 9.39 22.01
N GLN A 201 15.48 10.40 22.86
CA GLN A 201 15.71 11.77 22.44
C GLN A 201 17.17 11.90 21.99
N LEU A 202 17.34 12.31 20.73
CA LEU A 202 18.61 12.76 20.19
C LEU A 202 18.74 14.28 20.33
N ARG A 203 19.93 14.72 20.71
CA ARG A 203 20.31 16.13 20.73
C ARG A 203 21.64 16.29 20.01
N VAL A 204 21.71 17.22 19.07
CA VAL A 204 22.98 17.59 18.43
C VAL A 204 23.61 18.71 19.23
N ALA A 205 24.89 18.57 19.53
CA ALA A 205 25.67 19.46 20.37
C ALA A 205 25.00 19.68 21.73
N PRO A 206 25.06 18.69 22.66
CA PRO A 206 24.19 18.56 23.86
C PRO A 206 24.28 19.70 24.89
N ASP A 207 25.03 20.75 24.59
CA ASP A 207 24.96 22.03 25.28
C ASP A 207 23.60 22.68 25.00
N GLU A 208 22.81 22.90 26.06
CA GLU A 208 21.48 23.52 25.98
C GLU A 208 21.53 24.93 25.37
N GLY A 209 22.69 25.58 25.41
CA GLY A 209 22.92 26.85 24.73
C GLY A 209 23.07 26.73 23.22
N VAL A 210 23.24 25.53 22.64
CA VAL A 210 23.55 25.32 21.20
C VAL A 210 22.47 24.51 20.48
N THR A 211 21.81 23.56 21.17
CA THR A 211 20.72 22.74 20.60
C THR A 211 19.36 23.41 20.71
N ALA A 212 18.67 23.61 19.59
CA ALA A 212 17.34 24.21 19.60
C ALA A 212 16.19 23.22 19.73
N THR A 213 16.04 22.32 18.74
CA THR A 213 14.96 21.32 18.74
C THR A 213 15.55 19.92 18.72
N PRO A 214 15.42 19.16 19.83
CA PRO A 214 15.77 17.74 19.84
C PRO A 214 14.67 16.91 19.17
N THR A 215 15.01 15.72 18.68
CA THR A 215 14.04 14.79 18.09
C THR A 215 14.11 13.43 18.76
N SER A 216 13.04 12.64 18.72
CA SER A 216 13.06 11.27 19.21
C SER A 216 13.19 10.31 18.04
N VAL A 217 14.18 9.41 18.09
CA VAL A 217 14.37 8.38 17.05
C VAL A 217 14.51 7.02 17.71
N ASN A 218 13.92 6.02 17.07
CA ASN A 218 14.17 4.63 17.35
C ASN A 218 15.23 4.06 16.39
N LEU A 219 16.48 3.92 16.87
CA LEU A 219 17.57 3.39 16.06
C LEU A 219 17.33 1.93 15.64
N ARG A 220 16.68 1.11 16.48
CA ARG A 220 16.25 -0.24 16.11
C ARG A 220 15.27 -0.22 14.96
N ALA A 221 14.25 0.65 14.97
CA ALA A 221 13.29 0.71 13.87
C ALA A 221 13.95 1.13 12.54
N ALA A 222 14.91 2.06 12.59
CA ALA A 222 15.72 2.42 11.43
C ALA A 222 16.59 1.25 10.94
N ALA A 223 17.18 0.48 11.85
CA ALA A 223 17.98 -0.71 11.51
C ALA A 223 17.11 -1.85 10.94
N GLU A 224 15.92 -2.04 11.48
CA GLU A 224 14.92 -3.00 10.98
C GLU A 224 14.46 -2.64 9.57
N ALA A 225 14.22 -1.35 9.30
CA ALA A 225 13.89 -0.86 7.96
C ALA A 225 15.03 -1.05 6.94
N ALA A 226 16.29 -0.98 7.41
CA ALA A 226 17.48 -1.22 6.60
C ALA A 226 17.94 -2.69 6.59
N SER A 227 17.17 -3.60 7.21
CA SER A 227 17.51 -5.01 7.17
C SER A 227 17.13 -5.60 5.82
N GLU A 228 18.02 -6.45 5.30
CA GLU A 228 17.89 -7.04 3.97
C GLU A 228 18.41 -8.48 3.94
N LEU A 229 18.14 -9.19 2.85
CA LEU A 229 18.72 -10.50 2.59
C LEU A 229 19.89 -10.37 1.62
N VAL A 230 21.06 -10.87 2.04
CA VAL A 230 22.28 -10.86 1.24
C VAL A 230 22.78 -12.27 0.99
N ALA A 231 23.51 -12.47 -0.11
CA ALA A 231 24.19 -13.72 -0.37
C ALA A 231 25.32 -13.97 0.67
N SER A 232 25.38 -15.18 1.23
CA SER A 232 26.41 -15.61 2.18
C SER A 232 26.90 -17.00 1.81
N GLY A 233 28.06 -17.09 1.16
CA GLY A 233 28.63 -18.37 0.73
C GLY A 233 27.67 -19.17 -0.16
N ASP A 234 27.27 -20.37 0.29
CA ASP A 234 26.33 -21.25 -0.41
C ASP A 234 24.85 -20.97 -0.01
N GLY A 235 24.53 -19.84 0.63
CA GLY A 235 23.21 -19.52 1.18
C GLY A 235 22.89 -18.02 1.22
N VAL A 236 21.93 -17.67 2.07
CA VAL A 236 21.43 -16.29 2.27
C VAL A 236 21.49 -15.97 3.75
N ALA A 237 21.86 -14.74 4.08
CA ALA A 237 21.86 -14.21 5.43
C ALA A 237 20.93 -13.00 5.55
N ILE A 238 20.36 -12.82 6.75
CA ILE A 238 19.75 -11.55 7.15
C ILE A 238 20.89 -10.61 7.52
N SER A 239 21.10 -9.59 6.69
CA SER A 239 21.94 -8.45 7.02
C SER A 239 21.12 -7.47 7.85
N ASN A 240 21.62 -7.11 9.02
CA ASN A 240 21.05 -6.06 9.86
C ASN A 240 22.21 -5.20 10.40
N PRO A 241 22.17 -3.87 10.25
CA PRO A 241 23.27 -2.99 10.64
C PRO A 241 23.68 -3.04 12.12
N LEU A 242 22.78 -3.44 13.02
CA LEU A 242 23.08 -3.52 14.46
C LEU A 242 23.79 -4.82 14.85
N LEU A 243 23.91 -5.81 13.96
CA LEU A 243 24.61 -7.07 14.26
C LEU A 243 26.09 -6.85 14.59
N SER A 244 26.76 -5.99 13.83
CA SER A 244 28.17 -5.61 14.04
C SER A 244 28.35 -4.68 15.24
N VAL A 245 27.35 -3.85 15.53
CA VAL A 245 27.35 -2.91 16.68
C VAL A 245 27.22 -3.65 18.01
N LEU A 246 26.36 -4.67 18.10
CA LEU A 246 26.04 -5.35 19.35
C LEU A 246 27.06 -6.42 19.75
N ASP A 247 27.73 -7.02 18.75
CA ASP A 247 28.75 -8.07 18.87
C ASP A 247 28.38 -9.16 19.91
N ALA A 248 27.14 -9.63 19.88
CA ALA A 248 26.58 -10.47 20.94
C ALA A 248 27.06 -11.93 20.92
N GLY A 249 27.85 -12.34 19.91
CA GLY A 249 28.36 -13.71 19.72
C GLY A 249 27.29 -14.76 19.38
N THR A 250 26.04 -14.60 19.83
CA THR A 250 24.90 -15.48 19.56
C THR A 250 23.60 -14.69 19.55
N TYR A 251 22.69 -15.05 18.64
CA TYR A 251 21.34 -14.52 18.51
C TYR A 251 20.32 -15.67 18.53
N HIS A 252 19.06 -15.35 18.78
CA HIS A 252 17.94 -16.28 18.62
C HIS A 252 17.11 -15.89 17.40
N LEU A 253 17.02 -16.79 16.43
CA LEU A 253 16.23 -16.61 15.22
C LEU A 253 14.97 -17.47 15.30
N GLU A 254 13.81 -16.81 15.24
CA GLU A 254 12.54 -17.44 14.91
C GLU A 254 12.18 -17.08 13.48
N LEU A 255 11.83 -18.08 12.68
CA LEU A 255 11.65 -17.97 11.25
C LEU A 255 10.41 -18.74 10.85
N THR A 256 9.52 -18.10 10.11
CA THR A 256 8.43 -18.76 9.39
C THR A 256 8.61 -18.52 7.91
N THR A 257 8.53 -19.58 7.12
CA THR A 257 8.64 -19.53 5.66
C THR A 257 7.29 -19.85 5.03
N GLU A 258 6.97 -19.22 3.91
CA GLU A 258 5.84 -19.60 3.04
C GLU A 258 6.35 -20.07 1.69
N SER A 259 5.82 -21.20 1.21
CA SER A 259 6.17 -21.79 -0.11
C SER A 259 7.67 -22.12 -0.29
N PRO A 260 8.21 -23.15 0.39
CA PRO A 260 7.50 -24.12 1.22
C PRO A 260 7.27 -23.62 2.66
N ASP A 261 6.18 -24.10 3.26
CA ASP A 261 5.85 -23.78 4.65
C ASP A 261 6.85 -24.44 5.60
N GLY A 262 7.42 -23.64 6.49
CA GLY A 262 8.47 -24.07 7.40
C GLY A 262 8.55 -23.19 8.64
N GLN A 263 9.01 -23.80 9.73
CA GLN A 263 9.26 -23.08 10.98
C GLN A 263 10.64 -23.47 11.51
N PHE A 264 11.42 -22.47 11.88
CA PHE A 264 12.69 -22.63 12.57
C PHE A 264 12.70 -21.72 13.80
N ALA A 265 13.19 -22.24 14.92
CA ALA A 265 13.42 -21.45 16.12
C ALA A 265 14.67 -22.00 16.81
N GLY A 266 15.70 -21.17 16.95
CA GLY A 266 16.96 -21.64 17.51
C GLY A 266 18.05 -20.58 17.61
N PRO A 267 19.12 -20.88 18.37
CA PRO A 267 20.29 -20.03 18.42
C PRO A 267 21.06 -20.07 17.10
N VAL A 268 21.58 -18.92 16.70
CA VAL A 268 22.36 -18.70 15.48
C VAL A 268 23.55 -17.78 15.79
N GLU A 269 24.65 -17.97 15.08
CA GLU A 269 25.83 -17.12 15.18
C GLU A 269 25.89 -16.22 13.93
N PRO A 270 26.20 -14.92 14.07
CA PRO A 270 26.35 -14.04 12.91
C PRO A 270 27.63 -14.39 12.14
N THR A 271 27.59 -14.25 10.82
CA THR A 271 28.75 -14.25 9.92
C THR A 271 29.06 -12.83 9.47
N ASP A 272 30.12 -12.65 8.68
CA ASP A 272 30.46 -11.34 8.08
C ASP A 272 29.34 -10.79 7.18
N ALA A 273 28.47 -11.65 6.65
CA ALA A 273 27.31 -11.27 5.84
C ALA A 273 26.02 -11.07 6.65
N GLY A 274 26.00 -11.46 7.93
CA GLY A 274 24.82 -11.38 8.80
C GLY A 274 24.39 -12.74 9.37
N VAL A 275 23.11 -12.90 9.69
CA VAL A 275 22.59 -14.15 10.26
C VAL A 275 22.15 -15.09 9.15
N GLU A 276 22.92 -16.16 8.91
CA GLU A 276 22.60 -17.16 7.89
C GLU A 276 21.24 -17.84 8.15
N LEU A 277 20.43 -17.92 7.10
CA LEU A 277 19.15 -18.60 7.15
C LEU A 277 19.32 -20.11 6.96
N PRO A 278 18.45 -20.93 7.57
CA PRO A 278 18.35 -22.35 7.24
C PRO A 278 18.13 -22.52 5.73
N ARG A 279 18.79 -23.51 5.13
CA ARG A 279 18.71 -23.75 3.67
C ARG A 279 17.28 -23.93 3.14
N ALA A 280 16.37 -24.41 3.99
CA ALA A 280 14.96 -24.58 3.65
C ALA A 280 14.20 -23.24 3.45
N ALA A 281 14.77 -22.12 3.89
CA ALA A 281 14.21 -20.77 3.73
C ALA A 281 14.68 -20.05 2.47
N LEU A 282 15.57 -20.68 1.68
CA LEU A 282 16.10 -20.11 0.44
C LEU A 282 14.98 -20.05 -0.61
N ALA A 283 14.62 -18.82 -1.01
CA ALA A 283 13.55 -18.48 -1.94
C ALA A 283 12.09 -18.67 -1.47
N ALA A 284 11.88 -18.85 -0.15
CA ALA A 284 10.56 -18.75 0.47
C ALA A 284 10.28 -17.31 0.92
N ASN A 285 9.01 -16.91 1.05
CA ASN A 285 8.71 -15.67 1.77
C ASN A 285 9.04 -15.89 3.24
N VAL A 286 9.89 -15.03 3.81
CA VAL A 286 10.39 -15.20 5.16
C VAL A 286 9.77 -14.15 6.06
N THR A 287 9.24 -14.57 7.20
CA THR A 287 9.04 -13.72 8.37
C THR A 287 10.04 -14.13 9.44
N ALA A 288 10.84 -13.19 9.92
CA ALA A 288 11.89 -13.43 10.88
C ALA A 288 11.70 -12.54 12.12
N THR A 289 11.86 -13.16 13.29
CA THR A 289 12.11 -12.46 14.55
C THR A 289 13.54 -12.79 14.96
N LEU A 290 14.33 -11.76 15.24
CA LEU A 290 15.72 -11.91 15.62
C LEU A 290 15.97 -11.22 16.96
N SER A 291 16.44 -11.98 17.94
CA SER A 291 16.68 -11.49 19.31
C SER A 291 18.13 -11.69 19.72
N VAL A 292 18.65 -10.77 20.55
CA VAL A 292 20.04 -10.83 21.03
C VAL A 292 20.19 -11.89 22.12
N GLY A 293 21.10 -12.85 21.94
CA GLY A 293 21.35 -13.93 22.90
C GLY A 293 20.31 -15.04 22.83
N ASP A 294 19.18 -14.89 23.54
CA ASP A 294 18.11 -15.87 23.63
C ASP A 294 16.75 -15.30 23.18
N ALA A 295 15.70 -16.12 23.23
CA ALA A 295 14.35 -15.77 22.77
C ALA A 295 13.69 -14.64 23.58
N ASP A 296 14.13 -14.42 24.82
CA ASP A 296 13.62 -13.37 25.72
C ASP A 296 14.51 -12.12 25.69
N GLY A 297 15.59 -12.14 24.88
CA GLY A 297 16.51 -11.03 24.70
C GLY A 297 15.92 -9.85 23.93
N PRO A 298 16.60 -8.69 23.91
CA PRO A 298 16.21 -7.54 23.10
C PRO A 298 16.04 -7.93 21.62
N ARG A 299 14.92 -7.54 21.01
CA ARG A 299 14.61 -7.86 19.61
C ARG A 299 15.29 -6.88 18.68
N LEU A 300 16.07 -7.39 17.72
CA LEU A 300 16.59 -6.65 16.58
C LEU A 300 15.54 -6.51 15.47
N LEU A 301 14.79 -7.59 15.23
CA LEU A 301 13.72 -7.65 14.24
C LEU A 301 12.45 -8.16 14.92
N ASP A 302 11.33 -7.48 14.69
CA ASP A 302 10.04 -7.87 15.24
C ASP A 302 9.10 -8.25 14.10
N SER A 303 9.09 -9.54 13.75
CA SER A 303 8.30 -10.04 12.63
C SER A 303 8.67 -9.37 11.29
N TRP A 304 9.96 -9.11 11.07
CA TRP A 304 10.49 -8.57 9.82
C TRP A 304 10.22 -9.54 8.68
N THR A 305 9.50 -9.07 7.66
CA THR A 305 9.20 -9.86 6.46
C THR A 305 10.12 -9.49 5.32
N SER A 306 10.88 -10.45 4.78
CA SER A 306 11.54 -10.23 3.50
C SER A 306 10.50 -10.23 2.39
N ARG A 307 10.55 -9.24 1.50
CA ARG A 307 9.68 -9.18 0.32
C ARG A 307 10.37 -9.81 -0.87
N TYR A 308 10.58 -11.13 -0.85
CA TYR A 308 10.94 -11.84 -2.08
C TYR A 308 9.81 -11.81 -3.12
N ALA A 309 8.55 -11.73 -2.70
CA ALA A 309 7.39 -11.95 -3.57
C ALA A 309 6.68 -10.70 -4.13
N SER A 310 7.04 -9.46 -3.78
CA SER A 310 6.35 -8.30 -4.39
C SER A 310 6.84 -7.94 -5.78
N GLU A 311 8.09 -8.29 -6.12
CA GLU A 311 8.69 -8.14 -7.46
C GLU A 311 9.42 -9.45 -7.84
N SER A 312 8.66 -10.49 -8.20
CA SER A 312 9.25 -11.71 -8.76
C SER A 312 9.48 -11.53 -10.26
N VAL A 313 10.71 -11.78 -10.73
CA VAL A 313 11.06 -11.70 -12.15
C VAL A 313 10.93 -13.08 -12.81
N ASP A 314 10.30 -13.12 -13.99
CA ASP A 314 10.29 -14.33 -14.82
C ASP A 314 11.69 -14.58 -15.42
N VAL A 315 12.27 -15.72 -15.08
CA VAL A 315 13.54 -16.21 -15.61
C VAL A 315 13.23 -17.25 -16.67
N TYR A 316 13.31 -16.88 -17.94
CA TYR A 316 13.03 -17.78 -19.05
C TYR A 316 14.20 -18.74 -19.22
N VAL A 317 14.00 -20.04 -19.00
CA VAL A 317 15.08 -21.05 -19.01
C VAL A 317 14.93 -22.04 -20.17
N ASN A 318 16.07 -22.45 -20.75
CA ASN A 318 16.18 -23.59 -21.67
C ASN A 318 17.50 -24.32 -21.41
N GLY A 319 17.44 -25.37 -20.61
CA GLY A 319 18.63 -26.14 -20.23
C GLY A 319 19.55 -25.33 -19.30
N SER A 320 20.77 -25.07 -19.75
CA SER A 320 21.78 -24.28 -19.02
C SER A 320 21.80 -22.80 -19.41
N ARG A 321 20.79 -22.34 -20.15
CA ARG A 321 20.67 -20.95 -20.61
C ARG A 321 19.43 -20.31 -20.01
N PHE A 322 19.53 -19.03 -19.67
CA PHE A 322 18.40 -18.24 -19.22
C PHE A 322 18.43 -16.79 -19.71
N GLU A 323 17.24 -16.21 -19.82
CA GLU A 323 17.02 -14.77 -20.02
C GLU A 323 16.19 -14.24 -18.87
N THR A 324 16.50 -13.03 -18.42
CA THR A 324 15.81 -12.34 -17.34
C THR A 324 15.84 -10.85 -17.64
N THR A 325 14.93 -10.08 -17.05
CA THR A 325 14.96 -8.61 -17.12
C THR A 325 15.97 -7.99 -16.16
N VAL A 326 16.64 -8.82 -15.33
CA VAL A 326 17.71 -8.40 -14.42
C VAL A 326 19.04 -8.42 -15.17
N ASP A 327 19.67 -7.26 -15.29
CA ASP A 327 20.99 -7.12 -15.91
C ASP A 327 22.11 -7.59 -14.94
N ASP A 328 23.32 -7.85 -15.46
CA ASP A 328 24.52 -8.18 -14.68
C ASP A 328 24.41 -9.34 -13.66
N VAL A 329 23.58 -10.35 -13.93
CA VAL A 329 23.51 -11.57 -13.10
C VAL A 329 24.84 -12.33 -13.09
N THR A 330 25.41 -12.51 -11.91
CA THR A 330 26.69 -13.20 -11.68
C THR A 330 26.53 -14.60 -11.10
N GLU A 331 25.46 -14.84 -10.35
CA GLU A 331 25.20 -16.10 -9.66
C GLU A 331 23.69 -16.38 -9.55
N VAL A 332 23.30 -17.65 -9.62
CA VAL A 332 21.91 -18.08 -9.45
C VAL A 332 21.83 -19.19 -8.42
N PHE A 333 21.05 -19.01 -7.36
CA PHE A 333 20.74 -20.08 -6.41
C PHE A 333 19.43 -20.77 -6.78
N VAL A 334 19.47 -22.10 -6.86
CA VAL A 334 18.34 -22.94 -7.24
C VAL A 334 18.01 -23.92 -6.12
N ALA A 335 16.77 -23.90 -5.65
CA ALA A 335 16.25 -24.90 -4.72
C ALA A 335 15.85 -26.19 -5.47
N THR A 336 16.59 -27.29 -5.23
CA THR A 336 16.35 -28.61 -5.83
C THR A 336 16.05 -29.63 -4.73
N GLY A 337 14.77 -29.76 -4.35
CA GLY A 337 14.39 -30.66 -3.25
C GLY A 337 14.83 -30.09 -1.90
N ASP A 338 15.64 -30.84 -1.15
CA ASP A 338 16.22 -30.40 0.14
C ASP A 338 17.60 -29.71 -0.02
N ASP A 339 18.13 -29.64 -1.25
CA ASP A 339 19.45 -29.07 -1.55
C ASP A 339 19.32 -27.74 -2.31
N VAL A 340 20.18 -26.78 -1.97
CA VAL A 340 20.35 -25.55 -2.77
C VAL A 340 21.68 -25.62 -3.50
N THR A 341 21.62 -25.34 -4.80
CA THR A 341 22.81 -25.32 -5.66
C THR A 341 23.04 -23.90 -6.14
N SER A 342 24.22 -23.35 -5.84
CA SER A 342 24.72 -22.16 -6.54
C SER A 342 25.19 -22.56 -7.94
N LEU A 343 24.76 -21.79 -8.93
CA LEU A 343 25.16 -21.89 -10.31
C LEU A 343 25.86 -20.59 -10.71
N ALA A 344 27.17 -20.67 -10.98
CA ALA A 344 27.91 -19.54 -11.52
C ALA A 344 27.37 -19.18 -12.91
N VAL A 345 27.19 -17.88 -13.16
CA VAL A 345 26.63 -17.34 -14.39
C VAL A 345 27.73 -16.72 -15.24
N SER A 346 27.64 -16.93 -16.55
CA SER A 346 28.45 -16.25 -17.56
C SER A 346 27.54 -15.71 -18.65
N THR A 347 27.88 -14.57 -19.24
CA THR A 347 27.04 -13.93 -20.26
C THR A 347 27.63 -14.16 -21.65
N GLU A 348 26.83 -14.68 -22.59
CA GLU A 348 27.22 -14.88 -23.99
C GLU A 348 26.13 -14.33 -24.91
N ASN A 349 26.47 -13.32 -25.73
CA ASN A 349 25.55 -12.69 -26.70
C ASN A 349 24.22 -12.19 -26.12
N GLY A 350 24.23 -11.67 -24.88
CA GLY A 350 23.02 -11.16 -24.21
C GLY A 350 22.14 -12.23 -23.55
N THR A 351 22.56 -13.51 -23.58
CA THR A 351 21.92 -14.60 -22.84
C THR A 351 22.84 -15.06 -21.71
N TYR A 352 22.27 -15.37 -20.54
CA TYR A 352 23.02 -15.90 -19.41
C TYR A 352 23.16 -17.42 -19.52
N MET A 353 24.33 -17.93 -19.16
CA MET A 353 24.69 -19.35 -19.16
C MET A 353 25.13 -19.77 -17.76
N THR A 354 24.47 -20.78 -17.20
CA THR A 354 24.85 -21.42 -15.94
C THR A 354 25.77 -22.61 -16.17
N ASN A 355 26.62 -22.91 -15.19
CA ASN A 355 27.46 -24.12 -15.17
C ASN A 355 26.65 -25.43 -14.92
N GLY A 356 25.33 -25.34 -14.74
CA GLY A 356 24.38 -26.45 -14.57
C GLY A 356 23.06 -26.19 -15.30
N THR A 357 22.11 -27.12 -15.18
CA THR A 357 20.75 -26.96 -15.77
C THR A 357 19.84 -26.26 -14.79
N LEU A 358 19.12 -25.23 -15.24
CA LEU A 358 18.08 -24.57 -14.46
C LEU A 358 16.75 -25.33 -14.62
N PRO A 359 16.13 -25.81 -13.54
CA PRO A 359 14.82 -26.44 -13.60
C PRO A 359 13.75 -25.40 -13.95
N VAL A 360 12.72 -25.80 -14.70
CA VAL A 360 11.52 -24.98 -14.97
C VAL A 360 10.55 -25.03 -13.78
N ASP A 361 9.72 -23.99 -13.65
CA ASP A 361 8.71 -23.83 -12.59
C ASP A 361 9.30 -23.92 -11.18
N ARG A 362 10.45 -23.29 -10.96
CA ARG A 362 11.11 -23.23 -9.65
C ARG A 362 11.43 -21.81 -9.23
N PRO A 363 11.31 -21.51 -7.93
CA PRO A 363 11.84 -20.27 -7.41
C PRO A 363 13.37 -20.30 -7.48
N VAL A 364 13.94 -19.18 -7.88
CA VAL A 364 15.39 -18.97 -7.96
C VAL A 364 15.73 -17.63 -7.33
N LEU A 365 16.97 -17.51 -6.92
CA LEU A 365 17.55 -16.26 -6.45
C LEU A 365 18.64 -15.84 -7.43
N LEU A 366 18.52 -14.65 -8.00
CA LEU A 366 19.50 -14.05 -8.89
C LEU A 366 20.36 -13.08 -8.08
N VAL A 367 21.68 -13.20 -8.18
CA VAL A 367 22.62 -12.19 -7.67
C VAL A 367 23.07 -11.34 -8.86
N ALA A 368 22.79 -10.04 -8.80
CA ALA A 368 23.09 -9.07 -9.86
C ALA A 368 23.85 -7.89 -9.26
N GLY A 369 25.17 -7.85 -9.46
CA GLY A 369 26.03 -6.88 -8.77
C GLY A 369 25.96 -7.04 -7.24
N ASN A 370 25.48 -6.01 -6.54
CA ASN A 370 25.24 -6.03 -5.10
C ASN A 370 23.78 -6.39 -4.73
N ASP A 371 22.90 -6.49 -5.74
CA ASP A 371 21.49 -6.73 -5.54
C ASP A 371 21.18 -8.22 -5.61
N THR A 372 20.16 -8.63 -4.86
CA THR A 372 19.66 -10.00 -4.88
C THR A 372 18.17 -9.97 -5.22
N VAL A 373 17.79 -10.61 -6.32
CA VAL A 373 16.43 -10.57 -6.88
C VAL A 373 15.80 -11.96 -6.86
N SER A 374 14.57 -12.07 -6.37
CA SER A 374 13.81 -13.32 -6.50
C SER A 374 13.27 -13.46 -7.92
N GLY A 375 13.40 -14.64 -8.48
CA GLY A 375 12.79 -14.97 -9.75
C GLY A 375 12.07 -16.30 -9.72
N HIS A 376 11.27 -16.53 -10.74
CA HIS A 376 10.68 -17.85 -11.00
C HIS A 376 11.10 -18.30 -12.38
N THR A 377 11.59 -19.54 -12.48
CA THR A 377 11.96 -20.08 -13.78
C THR A 377 10.71 -20.45 -14.57
N VAL A 378 10.66 -20.03 -15.82
CA VAL A 378 9.57 -20.32 -16.78
C VAL A 378 10.18 -20.94 -18.01
N GLU A 379 9.51 -21.90 -18.64
CA GLU A 379 10.01 -22.50 -19.88
C GLU A 379 10.05 -21.46 -21.02
N GLY A 380 11.23 -21.20 -21.58
CA GLY A 380 11.46 -20.21 -22.62
C GLY A 380 12.03 -20.81 -23.92
N GLN A 381 11.57 -20.33 -25.07
CA GLN A 381 12.22 -20.57 -26.36
C GLN A 381 13.12 -19.39 -26.74
N PHE A 382 14.44 -19.55 -26.62
CA PHE A 382 15.39 -18.55 -27.12
C PHE A 382 15.38 -18.52 -28.64
N GLY A 383 15.22 -17.32 -29.21
CA GLY A 383 15.42 -17.12 -30.63
C GLY A 383 16.86 -17.50 -30.99
N ALA A 384 17.04 -18.44 -31.91
CA ALA A 384 18.35 -18.70 -32.48
C ALA A 384 18.82 -17.41 -33.19
N GLY A 385 19.62 -16.60 -32.50
CA GLY A 385 20.31 -15.46 -33.08
C GLY A 385 21.11 -15.96 -34.27
N THR A 386 20.70 -15.59 -35.47
CA THR A 386 21.47 -15.81 -36.68
C THR A 386 22.79 -15.08 -36.53
N GLY A 387 23.87 -15.83 -36.35
CA GLY A 387 25.22 -15.30 -36.49
C GLY A 387 25.36 -14.64 -37.85
N GLN A 388 25.70 -13.35 -37.83
CA GLN A 388 26.52 -12.78 -38.87
C GLN A 388 27.86 -12.46 -38.23
N ASP A 389 28.82 -13.31 -38.59
CA ASP A 389 30.25 -13.01 -38.54
C ASP A 389 30.51 -11.66 -39.22
N GLU A 390 31.09 -10.72 -38.48
CA GLU A 390 32.12 -9.85 -39.05
C GLU A 390 33.42 -10.08 -38.28
N GLU A 391 34.15 -11.10 -38.73
CA GLU A 391 35.60 -11.15 -38.64
C GLU A 391 36.19 -9.87 -39.28
N GLN A 392 36.67 -8.93 -38.47
CA GLN A 392 37.88 -8.18 -38.80
C GLN A 392 38.77 -8.09 -37.57
N GLY A 393 39.83 -8.90 -37.59
CA GLY A 393 40.83 -8.93 -36.55
C GLY A 393 41.74 -7.70 -36.55
N GLN A 394 42.26 -7.39 -35.37
CA GLN A 394 43.59 -6.81 -35.24
C GLN A 394 44.23 -7.19 -33.90
N GLU A 395 45.42 -7.76 -34.00
CA GLU A 395 46.32 -8.15 -32.92
C GLU A 395 46.68 -6.96 -32.01
N GLY A 396 46.82 -7.19 -30.69
CA GLY A 396 47.40 -6.20 -29.79
C GLY A 396 47.51 -6.65 -28.33
N THR A 397 48.74 -6.80 -27.87
CA THR A 397 49.21 -7.27 -26.55
C THR A 397 48.99 -6.30 -25.38
N ALA A 398 48.77 -6.88 -24.19
CA ALA A 398 49.15 -6.47 -22.81
C ALA A 398 49.53 -5.00 -22.48
N SER A 399 48.94 -4.47 -21.38
CA SER A 399 49.62 -3.99 -20.14
C SER A 399 48.92 -2.78 -19.49
N GLU A 400 48.79 -2.84 -18.16
CA GLU A 400 48.87 -1.78 -17.13
C GLU A 400 47.93 -0.54 -17.13
N ALA A 401 47.42 -0.25 -15.92
CA ALA A 401 46.61 0.89 -15.47
C ALA A 401 47.38 2.25 -15.46
N PRO A 402 46.91 3.38 -14.86
CA PRO A 402 45.57 3.84 -14.41
C PRO A 402 45.20 5.31 -14.82
N ALA A 403 43.96 5.72 -14.48
CA ALA A 403 43.47 7.07 -14.11
C ALA A 403 43.65 8.32 -15.02
N THR A 404 42.55 9.05 -15.28
CA THR A 404 42.25 10.44 -14.78
C THR A 404 41.22 11.21 -15.64
N THR A 405 40.15 11.66 -14.96
CA THR A 405 39.44 12.97 -14.99
C THR A 405 39.46 13.88 -16.24
N ASN A 406 38.26 14.23 -16.74
CA ASN A 406 37.63 15.57 -16.57
C ASN A 406 36.40 15.78 -17.46
N GLY A 407 35.26 16.10 -16.82
CA GLY A 407 34.70 17.46 -16.94
C GLY A 407 33.65 17.77 -18.02
N GLN A 408 32.44 18.04 -17.50
CA GLN A 408 31.49 19.11 -17.88
C GLN A 408 30.51 18.90 -19.05
N GLY A 409 29.22 19.04 -18.70
CA GLY A 409 28.15 19.35 -19.65
C GLY A 409 26.74 19.14 -19.08
N ALA A 410 26.31 20.01 -18.16
CA ALA A 410 24.97 20.05 -17.59
C ALA A 410 23.85 20.26 -18.64
N THR A 411 22.65 19.72 -18.37
CA THR A 411 21.39 20.51 -18.27
C THR A 411 20.20 19.63 -17.83
N ASN A 412 19.75 19.87 -16.60
CA ASN A 412 18.41 20.36 -16.23
C ASN A 412 17.11 19.65 -16.70
N THR A 413 16.39 19.13 -15.67
CA THR A 413 14.96 19.34 -15.32
C THR A 413 13.89 18.74 -16.28
N THR A 414 12.77 18.13 -15.86
CA THR A 414 11.90 18.34 -14.70
C THR A 414 10.90 17.17 -14.57
N ASN A 415 10.52 16.84 -13.33
CA ASN A 415 9.30 16.11 -12.99
C ASN A 415 8.03 16.81 -13.52
N SER A 416 6.97 16.06 -13.81
CA SER A 416 5.61 16.44 -13.36
C SER A 416 4.66 15.26 -13.40
N SER A 417 4.05 15.05 -12.24
CA SER A 417 2.85 14.30 -11.97
C SER A 417 1.58 15.04 -12.41
N ALA A 418 0.47 14.30 -12.29
CA ALA A 418 -0.93 14.74 -12.13
C ALA A 418 -1.83 14.85 -13.40
N GLY A 419 -2.80 13.92 -13.46
CA GLY A 419 -4.21 14.30 -13.32
C GLY A 419 -5.09 14.34 -14.59
N GLY A 420 -5.95 13.33 -14.74
CA GLY A 420 -7.40 13.57 -14.82
C GLY A 420 -8.14 13.51 -16.18
N ILE A 421 -9.05 12.52 -16.23
CA ILE A 421 -10.42 12.51 -16.84
C ILE A 421 -10.57 12.13 -18.34
N ASP A 422 -10.89 10.84 -18.53
CA ASP A 422 -12.00 10.23 -19.29
C ASP A 422 -12.86 11.09 -20.24
N ILE A 423 -12.84 10.77 -21.55
CA ILE A 423 -14.04 10.69 -22.42
C ILE A 423 -13.81 9.66 -23.56
N ALA A 424 -14.47 8.51 -23.44
CA ALA A 424 -15.18 7.72 -24.46
C ALA A 424 -14.62 7.50 -25.90
N GLY A 425 -14.52 6.22 -26.26
CA GLY A 425 -15.31 5.66 -27.38
C GLY A 425 -14.67 5.59 -28.77
N LEU A 426 -14.88 4.44 -29.42
CA LEU A 426 -14.79 4.19 -30.88
C LEU A 426 -13.40 4.10 -31.53
N GLN A 427 -12.59 3.05 -31.30
CA GLN A 427 -11.54 2.67 -32.28
C GLN A 427 -11.25 1.16 -32.47
N TYR A 428 -12.23 0.27 -32.28
CA TYR A 428 -12.11 -1.11 -32.81
C TYR A 428 -13.41 -1.56 -33.49
N ASN A 429 -13.65 -1.07 -34.73
CA ASN A 429 -14.62 -1.68 -35.63
C ASN A 429 -14.49 -1.32 -37.13
N VAL A 430 -13.32 -0.85 -37.59
CA VAL A 430 -13.11 -0.55 -39.03
C VAL A 430 -12.37 -1.67 -39.76
N LEU A 431 -11.50 -2.43 -39.09
CA LEU A 431 -10.71 -3.48 -39.75
C LEU A 431 -11.50 -4.78 -39.98
N THR A 432 -12.46 -5.09 -39.10
CA THR A 432 -13.27 -6.33 -39.19
C THR A 432 -14.40 -6.23 -40.21
N ILE A 433 -14.90 -5.02 -40.49
CA ILE A 433 -15.93 -4.79 -41.53
C ILE A 433 -15.30 -4.86 -42.93
N LEU A 434 -14.02 -4.49 -43.08
CA LEU A 434 -13.32 -4.55 -44.37
C LEU A 434 -13.06 -6.00 -44.84
N THR A 435 -12.84 -6.93 -43.91
CA THR A 435 -12.57 -8.35 -44.22
C THR A 435 -13.85 -9.18 -44.42
N LEU A 436 -14.96 -8.87 -43.73
CA LEU A 436 -16.19 -9.63 -43.85
C LEU A 436 -17.02 -9.29 -45.11
N VAL A 437 -16.89 -8.08 -45.65
CA VAL A 437 -17.65 -7.62 -46.84
C VAL A 437 -16.78 -7.51 -48.10
N GLY A 438 -15.47 -7.23 -47.96
CA GLY A 438 -14.57 -6.99 -49.10
C GLY A 438 -14.27 -8.24 -49.93
N ALA A 439 -14.10 -9.40 -49.29
CA ALA A 439 -13.74 -10.65 -49.95
C ALA A 439 -14.82 -11.20 -50.92
N PRO A 440 -16.12 -11.28 -50.56
CA PRO A 440 -17.14 -11.78 -51.47
C PRO A 440 -17.45 -10.81 -52.63
N VAL A 441 -17.34 -9.49 -52.42
CA VAL A 441 -17.55 -8.49 -53.49
C VAL A 441 -16.39 -8.52 -54.49
N LEU A 442 -15.13 -8.64 -54.03
CA LEU A 442 -13.99 -8.82 -54.92
C LEU A 442 -14.06 -10.14 -55.70
N PHE A 443 -14.51 -11.24 -55.07
CA PHE A 443 -14.70 -12.51 -55.76
C PHE A 443 -15.83 -12.44 -56.81
N GLY A 444 -16.93 -11.74 -56.51
CA GLY A 444 -18.02 -11.50 -57.46
C GLY A 444 -17.60 -10.64 -58.66
N ILE A 445 -16.80 -9.59 -58.45
CA ILE A 445 -16.26 -8.74 -59.52
C ILE A 445 -15.26 -9.53 -60.39
N LEU A 446 -14.44 -10.39 -59.78
CA LEU A 446 -13.45 -11.20 -60.48
C LEU A 446 -14.10 -12.29 -61.33
N VAL A 447 -15.19 -12.92 -60.85
CA VAL A 447 -16.01 -13.86 -61.63
C VAL A 447 -16.79 -13.13 -62.74
N ALA A 448 -17.32 -11.93 -62.49
CA ALA A 448 -18.01 -11.13 -63.50
C ALA A 448 -17.06 -10.67 -64.63
N LEU A 449 -15.82 -10.28 -64.30
CA LEU A 449 -14.78 -9.94 -65.27
C LEU A 449 -14.30 -11.18 -66.03
N LEU A 450 -14.21 -12.35 -65.38
CA LEU A 450 -13.87 -13.62 -66.04
C LEU A 450 -14.95 -14.02 -67.06
N VAL A 451 -16.23 -13.85 -66.71
CA VAL A 451 -17.36 -14.11 -67.61
C VAL A 451 -17.42 -13.08 -68.73
N HIS A 452 -17.11 -11.81 -68.47
CA HIS A 452 -17.03 -10.76 -69.49
C HIS A 452 -15.85 -10.98 -70.46
N PHE A 453 -14.74 -11.55 -69.98
CA PHE A 453 -13.56 -11.84 -70.79
C PHE A 453 -13.71 -13.14 -71.62
N LEU A 454 -14.43 -14.14 -71.11
CA LEU A 454 -14.74 -15.38 -71.84
C LEU A 454 -15.84 -15.19 -72.91
N ILE A 455 -16.65 -14.14 -72.81
CA ILE A 455 -17.69 -13.79 -73.78
C ILE A 455 -17.27 -12.49 -74.50
N GLY A 456 -16.27 -12.61 -75.37
CA GLY A 456 -15.78 -11.48 -76.16
C GLY A 456 -16.88 -10.79 -77.00
N PRO A 457 -16.73 -9.50 -77.36
CA PRO A 457 -17.77 -8.70 -77.97
C PRO A 457 -17.79 -8.86 -79.49
N THR A 458 -18.08 -10.05 -80.01
CA THR A 458 -18.48 -10.20 -81.42
C THR A 458 -19.44 -11.38 -81.55
N GLY A 459 -20.71 -11.06 -81.84
CA GLY A 459 -21.74 -12.06 -82.01
C GLY A 459 -21.61 -12.82 -83.32
N VAL A 460 -21.74 -14.16 -83.26
CA VAL A 460 -22.52 -14.99 -84.19
C VAL A 460 -22.82 -16.33 -83.47
N TYR A 461 -24.10 -16.65 -83.28
CA TYR A 461 -24.56 -17.98 -82.88
C TYR A 461 -24.58 -18.94 -84.09
N PRO A 462 -24.31 -20.24 -83.88
CA PRO A 462 -25.22 -21.23 -84.43
C PRO A 462 -25.63 -22.33 -83.44
N LYS A 463 -26.81 -22.88 -83.73
CA LYS A 463 -27.67 -23.71 -82.90
C LYS A 463 -27.15 -25.15 -82.79
N THR A 464 -26.89 -25.62 -81.57
CA THR A 464 -27.31 -26.96 -81.09
C THR A 464 -27.35 -26.97 -79.56
N LEU A 465 -28.55 -26.76 -79.02
CA LEU A 465 -28.89 -26.96 -77.62
C LEU A 465 -29.03 -28.45 -77.33
N ARG A 466 -28.39 -28.95 -76.26
CA ARG A 466 -28.97 -29.86 -75.24
C ARG A 466 -27.86 -30.31 -74.26
N ALA A 467 -27.53 -29.46 -73.28
CA ALA A 467 -26.89 -29.83 -72.01
C ALA A 467 -26.79 -28.64 -71.02
N GLY A 468 -26.70 -27.40 -71.53
CA GLY A 468 -26.39 -26.23 -70.68
C GLY A 468 -27.55 -25.59 -69.90
N THR A 469 -28.81 -25.99 -70.14
CA THR A 469 -29.97 -25.33 -69.51
C THR A 469 -30.35 -25.93 -68.14
N PHE A 470 -29.79 -27.09 -67.77
CA PHE A 470 -30.12 -27.76 -66.51
C PHE A 470 -29.31 -27.21 -65.32
N LEU A 471 -28.09 -26.71 -65.57
CA LEU A 471 -27.21 -26.15 -64.52
C LEU A 471 -27.62 -24.74 -64.06
N ILE A 472 -28.29 -23.97 -64.93
CA ILE A 472 -28.67 -22.58 -64.62
C ILE A 472 -29.96 -22.53 -63.79
N VAL A 473 -30.89 -23.48 -63.97
CA VAL A 473 -32.13 -23.55 -63.16
C VAL A 473 -31.86 -24.17 -61.79
N ALA A 474 -30.92 -25.13 -61.68
CA ALA A 474 -30.54 -25.72 -60.40
C ALA A 474 -29.76 -24.76 -59.49
N GLY A 475 -28.87 -23.93 -60.06
CA GLY A 475 -28.15 -22.90 -59.30
C GLY A 475 -29.05 -21.75 -58.82
N GLY A 476 -30.03 -21.34 -59.64
CA GLY A 476 -30.98 -20.30 -59.28
C GLY A 476 -31.99 -20.71 -58.19
N LEU A 477 -32.39 -21.98 -58.15
CA LEU A 477 -33.29 -22.50 -57.12
C LEU A 477 -32.56 -22.73 -55.78
N LEU A 478 -31.27 -23.09 -55.80
CA LEU A 478 -30.48 -23.24 -54.58
C LEU A 478 -30.20 -21.89 -53.90
N GLY A 479 -29.93 -20.84 -54.68
CA GLY A 479 -29.70 -19.48 -54.16
C GLY A 479 -30.93 -18.87 -53.49
N VAL A 480 -32.12 -19.04 -54.08
CA VAL A 480 -33.38 -18.49 -53.52
C VAL A 480 -33.81 -19.26 -52.25
N VAL A 481 -33.50 -20.55 -52.13
CA VAL A 481 -33.81 -21.35 -50.92
C VAL A 481 -32.86 -21.02 -49.76
N VAL A 482 -31.59 -20.71 -50.05
CA VAL A 482 -30.62 -20.30 -49.03
C VAL A 482 -30.91 -18.88 -48.52
N ASP A 483 -31.28 -17.94 -49.40
CA ASP A 483 -31.61 -16.56 -49.00
C ASP A 483 -32.89 -16.45 -48.17
N ILE A 484 -33.93 -17.24 -48.46
CA ILE A 484 -35.18 -17.24 -47.68
C ILE A 484 -34.99 -17.94 -46.32
N GLY A 485 -34.11 -18.96 -46.25
CA GLY A 485 -33.78 -19.64 -44.99
C GLY A 485 -32.94 -18.78 -44.04
N LEU A 486 -31.96 -18.04 -44.58
CA LEU A 486 -31.10 -17.17 -43.78
C LEU A 486 -31.84 -15.91 -43.29
N GLY A 487 -32.73 -15.36 -44.10
CA GLY A 487 -33.56 -14.20 -43.73
C GLY A 487 -34.60 -14.51 -42.65
N ALA A 488 -35.13 -15.74 -42.61
CA ALA A 488 -36.07 -16.16 -41.58
C ALA A 488 -35.39 -16.52 -40.24
N PHE A 489 -34.12 -16.95 -40.28
CA PHE A 489 -33.34 -17.32 -39.09
C PHE A 489 -32.81 -16.10 -38.30
N LEU A 490 -32.57 -14.98 -38.98
CA LEU A 490 -31.96 -13.78 -38.36
C LEU A 490 -32.97 -12.79 -37.76
N LEU A 491 -34.28 -13.04 -37.87
CA LEU A 491 -35.34 -12.07 -37.51
C LEU A 491 -36.30 -12.52 -36.39
N GLN A 492 -36.03 -13.60 -35.63
CA GLN A 492 -36.93 -14.02 -34.53
C GLN A 492 -36.23 -14.21 -33.17
N PRO A 493 -36.90 -13.84 -32.04
CA PRO A 493 -36.38 -14.02 -30.68
C PRO A 493 -36.48 -15.48 -30.16
N PRO A 494 -35.69 -15.86 -29.14
CA PRO A 494 -35.23 -17.24 -28.94
C PRO A 494 -36.17 -18.15 -28.13
N THR A 495 -37.49 -18.16 -28.36
CA THR A 495 -38.43 -18.92 -27.50
C THR A 495 -39.38 -19.92 -28.17
N TYR A 496 -39.20 -20.29 -29.45
CA TYR A 496 -40.07 -21.29 -30.10
C TYR A 496 -39.31 -22.15 -31.13
N ILE A 497 -38.73 -23.28 -30.72
CA ILE A 497 -38.19 -24.30 -31.64
C ILE A 497 -38.60 -25.71 -31.16
N ASP A 498 -39.91 -26.00 -31.22
CA ASP A 498 -40.39 -27.34 -30.83
C ASP A 498 -41.47 -27.93 -31.76
N TYR A 499 -41.57 -27.48 -33.03
CA TYR A 499 -42.71 -27.92 -33.88
C TYR A 499 -42.49 -28.21 -35.37
N TRP A 500 -41.26 -28.39 -35.89
CA TRP A 500 -41.07 -28.60 -37.35
C TRP A 500 -40.13 -29.72 -37.81
N GLN A 501 -39.86 -30.75 -37.01
CA GLN A 501 -38.96 -31.85 -37.42
C GLN A 501 -39.54 -33.10 -38.14
N PRO A 502 -40.84 -33.24 -38.54
CA PRO A 502 -41.22 -34.39 -39.38
C PRO A 502 -41.12 -34.19 -40.91
N ALA A 503 -40.85 -33.00 -41.44
CA ALA A 503 -41.04 -32.74 -42.89
C ALA A 503 -39.75 -32.78 -43.76
N LEU A 504 -38.56 -32.80 -43.19
CA LEU A 504 -37.29 -32.70 -43.95
C LEU A 504 -36.58 -34.05 -44.21
N VAL A 505 -36.93 -35.11 -43.48
CA VAL A 505 -36.33 -36.45 -43.64
C VAL A 505 -36.95 -37.25 -44.81
N GLY A 506 -38.10 -36.82 -45.34
CA GLY A 506 -38.78 -37.50 -46.46
C GLY A 506 -38.27 -37.19 -47.87
N TRP A 507 -37.42 -36.17 -48.06
CA TRP A 507 -37.03 -35.71 -49.40
C TRP A 507 -35.61 -36.10 -49.84
N VAL A 508 -34.72 -36.45 -48.92
CA VAL A 508 -33.33 -36.86 -49.24
C VAL A 508 -33.25 -38.36 -49.60
N PHE A 509 -34.19 -39.18 -49.14
CA PHE A 509 -34.24 -40.62 -49.47
C PHE A 509 -34.86 -40.97 -50.84
N GLY A 510 -35.28 -39.98 -51.64
CA GLY A 510 -35.88 -40.21 -52.96
C GLY A 510 -34.93 -40.29 -54.15
N ALA A 511 -33.64 -39.96 -54.00
CA ALA A 511 -32.75 -39.72 -55.15
C ALA A 511 -31.59 -40.73 -55.33
N ALA A 512 -31.39 -41.69 -54.42
CA ALA A 512 -30.25 -42.63 -54.47
C ALA A 512 -30.59 -44.06 -54.96
N ALA A 513 -31.82 -44.34 -55.40
CA ALA A 513 -32.27 -45.71 -55.72
C ALA A 513 -32.55 -45.99 -57.21
N CYS A 514 -31.97 -45.23 -58.16
CA CYS A 514 -32.27 -45.43 -59.58
C CYS A 514 -31.08 -45.24 -60.53
N TRP A 515 -29.94 -45.92 -60.36
CA TRP A 515 -28.94 -46.02 -61.45
C TRP A 515 -28.24 -47.39 -61.47
N VAL A 516 -28.83 -48.32 -62.21
CA VAL A 516 -28.29 -49.39 -63.10
C VAL A 516 -29.54 -50.20 -63.53
N PRO A 517 -29.77 -50.67 -64.79
CA PRO A 517 -28.89 -50.83 -65.97
C PRO A 517 -29.51 -50.39 -67.34
N ALA A 518 -28.69 -50.42 -68.42
CA ALA A 518 -28.99 -50.86 -69.80
C ALA A 518 -28.07 -50.09 -70.77
N TYR A 519 -27.06 -50.65 -71.45
CA TYR A 519 -27.01 -51.59 -72.59
C TYR A 519 -25.48 -51.79 -72.81
N GLY A 520 -24.90 -52.93 -73.21
CA GLY A 520 -25.33 -53.85 -74.25
C GLY A 520 -24.63 -53.53 -75.59
N LEU A 521 -23.50 -54.23 -75.86
CA LEU A 521 -22.86 -54.51 -77.17
C LEU A 521 -22.03 -53.43 -77.90
N ALA A 522 -20.72 -53.69 -78.06
CA ALA A 522 -20.02 -53.75 -79.35
C ALA A 522 -18.59 -54.32 -79.21
N THR A 523 -18.23 -55.20 -80.14
CA THR A 523 -17.04 -56.05 -80.21
C THR A 523 -15.93 -55.47 -81.11
N SER A 524 -14.66 -55.66 -80.74
CA SER A 524 -13.47 -55.99 -81.58
C SER A 524 -12.22 -55.84 -80.68
N GLY A 525 -11.23 -56.73 -80.57
CA GLY A 525 -10.74 -57.79 -81.43
C GLY A 525 -9.26 -57.53 -81.76
N ALA A 526 -8.32 -58.03 -80.95
CA ALA A 526 -6.89 -58.32 -81.20
C ALA A 526 -6.17 -58.37 -79.83
N GLY A 527 -5.27 -59.29 -79.48
CA GLY A 527 -4.60 -60.40 -80.14
C GLY A 527 -3.77 -61.12 -79.06
N ALA A 528 -3.46 -62.38 -79.30
CA ALA A 528 -2.83 -63.29 -78.33
C ALA A 528 -1.44 -62.84 -77.86
N GLY A 529 -1.17 -63.07 -76.57
CA GLY A 529 0.15 -63.11 -75.96
C GLY A 529 0.06 -63.92 -74.67
N GLY A 530 0.32 -65.22 -74.76
CA GLY A 530 0.36 -66.11 -73.60
C GLY A 530 1.54 -65.77 -72.71
N GLY A 531 1.26 -65.18 -71.55
CA GLY A 531 2.18 -65.09 -70.42
C GLY A 531 1.49 -65.75 -69.23
N THR A 532 2.15 -66.72 -68.60
CA THR A 532 1.71 -67.34 -67.34
C THR A 532 1.55 -66.26 -66.27
N THR A 533 0.30 -65.92 -65.92
CA THR A 533 -0.01 -65.09 -64.75
C THR A 533 0.25 -65.90 -63.49
N THR A 534 1.39 -65.67 -62.84
CA THR A 534 1.57 -66.01 -61.43
C THR A 534 0.47 -65.31 -60.64
N THR A 535 -0.35 -66.09 -59.92
CA THR A 535 -1.30 -65.51 -58.96
C THR A 535 -0.46 -64.83 -57.88
N PRO A 536 -0.64 -63.53 -57.58
CA PRO A 536 0.09 -62.89 -56.50
C PRO A 536 -0.18 -63.62 -55.19
N ASP A 537 0.87 -63.92 -54.44
CA ASP A 537 0.71 -64.52 -53.11
C ASP A 537 0.10 -63.49 -52.15
N PRO A 538 -0.80 -63.89 -51.24
CA PRO A 538 -1.30 -63.00 -50.19
C PRO A 538 -0.16 -62.51 -49.29
N VAL A 539 -0.22 -61.25 -48.88
CA VAL A 539 0.67 -60.61 -47.92
C VAL A 539 -0.04 -60.54 -46.55
N ASP A 540 0.66 -60.95 -45.49
CA ASP A 540 0.15 -60.81 -44.13
C ASP A 540 0.36 -59.37 -43.63
N VAL A 541 -0.75 -58.74 -43.27
CA VAL A 541 -0.89 -57.36 -42.79
C VAL A 541 -1.36 -57.40 -41.34
N THR A 542 -0.65 -56.74 -40.44
CA THR A 542 -1.08 -56.58 -39.04
C THR A 542 -1.67 -55.18 -38.85
N VAL A 543 -2.97 -55.10 -38.56
CA VAL A 543 -3.66 -53.86 -38.16
C VAL A 543 -3.64 -53.76 -36.64
N THR A 544 -3.11 -52.68 -36.10
CA THR A 544 -3.15 -52.38 -34.66
C THR A 544 -4.19 -51.30 -34.38
N LEU A 545 -5.10 -51.57 -33.45
CA LEU A 545 -6.06 -50.59 -32.95
C LEU A 545 -5.42 -49.86 -31.79
N VAL A 546 -5.24 -48.56 -31.94
CA VAL A 546 -4.59 -47.70 -30.94
C VAL A 546 -5.53 -46.59 -30.49
N ASP A 547 -5.37 -46.12 -29.27
CA ASP A 547 -6.02 -44.90 -28.82
C ASP A 547 -5.29 -43.66 -29.38
N GLY A 548 -5.83 -42.46 -29.08
CA GLY A 548 -5.21 -41.20 -29.49
C GLY A 548 -3.77 -40.98 -28.99
N ASN A 549 -3.33 -41.76 -28.00
CA ASN A 549 -1.97 -41.71 -27.43
C ASN A 549 -1.08 -42.88 -27.93
N GLY A 550 -1.55 -43.67 -28.91
CA GLY A 550 -0.82 -44.80 -29.46
C GLY A 550 -0.87 -46.08 -28.61
N HIS A 551 -1.62 -46.11 -27.50
CA HIS A 551 -1.76 -47.32 -26.69
C HIS A 551 -2.76 -48.27 -27.31
N ARG A 552 -2.50 -49.58 -27.22
CA ARG A 552 -3.37 -50.59 -27.84
C ARG A 552 -4.72 -50.68 -27.16
N ILE A 553 -5.77 -50.62 -27.96
CA ILE A 553 -7.15 -50.82 -27.52
C ILE A 553 -7.41 -52.32 -27.40
N ARG A 554 -7.77 -52.78 -26.19
CA ARG A 554 -8.06 -54.19 -25.91
C ARG A 554 -9.55 -54.53 -25.97
N GLU A 555 -10.39 -53.51 -26.19
CA GLU A 555 -11.83 -53.68 -26.39
C GLU A 555 -12.07 -54.32 -27.76
N GLY A 556 -12.82 -55.41 -27.80
CA GLY A 556 -12.94 -56.25 -28.99
C GLY A 556 -13.67 -55.54 -30.13
N ALA A 557 -12.96 -55.28 -31.22
CA ALA A 557 -13.49 -54.66 -32.44
C ALA A 557 -13.38 -55.58 -33.66
N ASN A 558 -14.18 -55.32 -34.69
CA ASN A 558 -14.07 -56.00 -35.98
C ASN A 558 -13.41 -55.07 -37.00
N VAL A 559 -12.39 -55.55 -37.71
CA VAL A 559 -11.77 -54.83 -38.82
C VAL A 559 -12.27 -55.44 -40.12
N VAL A 560 -12.80 -54.59 -41.00
CA VAL A 560 -13.30 -54.91 -42.34
C VAL A 560 -12.36 -54.32 -43.38
N ALA A 561 -11.68 -55.17 -44.16
CA ALA A 561 -10.87 -54.77 -45.29
C ALA A 561 -11.65 -54.93 -46.60
N LYS A 562 -11.80 -53.85 -47.36
CA LYS A 562 -12.43 -53.84 -48.70
C LYS A 562 -11.41 -53.41 -49.77
N PRO A 563 -11.26 -54.12 -50.89
CA PRO A 563 -10.37 -53.71 -51.96
C PRO A 563 -10.92 -52.44 -52.62
N THR A 564 -10.06 -51.45 -52.86
CA THR A 564 -10.44 -50.17 -53.51
C THR A 564 -10.86 -50.36 -54.97
N ARG A 565 -10.40 -51.44 -55.62
CA ARG A 565 -10.82 -51.88 -56.96
C ARG A 565 -11.12 -53.38 -56.92
N GLY A 566 -12.38 -53.76 -57.11
CA GLY A 566 -12.82 -55.16 -57.12
C GLY A 566 -14.12 -55.39 -56.33
N THR A 567 -14.49 -56.66 -56.15
CA THR A 567 -15.64 -57.07 -55.32
C THR A 567 -15.19 -58.07 -54.26
N GLY A 568 -15.61 -57.88 -53.01
CA GLY A 568 -15.24 -58.72 -51.86
C GLY A 568 -14.93 -57.90 -50.61
N SER A 569 -14.99 -58.52 -49.43
CA SER A 569 -14.54 -57.93 -48.16
C SER A 569 -14.00 -59.03 -47.25
N LYS A 570 -12.97 -58.73 -46.47
CA LYS A 570 -12.50 -59.61 -45.39
C LYS A 570 -12.83 -58.96 -44.06
N THR A 571 -13.39 -59.72 -43.12
CA THR A 571 -13.70 -59.22 -41.77
C THR A 571 -13.05 -60.15 -40.76
N THR A 572 -12.26 -59.58 -39.86
CA THR A 572 -11.56 -60.32 -38.81
C THR A 572 -11.77 -59.60 -37.48
N LYS A 573 -12.02 -60.37 -36.42
CA LYS A 573 -12.16 -59.86 -35.05
C LYS A 573 -10.77 -59.60 -34.46
N ALA A 574 -10.61 -58.47 -33.78
CA ALA A 574 -9.39 -58.14 -33.07
C ALA A 574 -9.11 -59.15 -31.94
N THR A 575 -7.84 -59.47 -31.78
CA THR A 575 -7.33 -60.26 -30.64
C THR A 575 -7.40 -59.42 -29.36
N GLU A 576 -7.35 -60.07 -28.20
CA GLU A 576 -7.28 -59.40 -26.88
C GLU A 576 -6.06 -58.46 -26.73
N SER A 577 -5.11 -58.54 -27.66
CA SER A 577 -3.93 -57.68 -27.73
C SER A 577 -4.13 -56.39 -28.55
N GLY A 578 -5.33 -56.15 -29.11
CA GLY A 578 -5.63 -55.00 -29.97
C GLY A 578 -5.09 -55.12 -31.39
N LYS A 579 -4.72 -56.34 -31.81
CA LYS A 579 -4.17 -56.63 -33.14
C LYS A 579 -5.10 -57.48 -33.99
N VAL A 580 -5.09 -57.22 -35.29
CA VAL A 580 -5.83 -57.97 -36.30
C VAL A 580 -4.87 -58.34 -37.43
N ASP A 581 -4.60 -59.63 -37.60
CA ASP A 581 -3.81 -60.12 -38.72
C ASP A 581 -4.74 -60.45 -39.89
N LEU A 582 -4.45 -59.86 -41.06
CA LEU A 582 -5.20 -59.98 -42.29
C LEU A 582 -4.27 -60.46 -43.39
N SER A 583 -4.68 -61.47 -44.15
CA SER A 583 -3.95 -61.86 -45.35
C SER A 583 -4.59 -61.17 -46.56
N LEU A 584 -3.95 -60.16 -47.14
CA LEU A 584 -4.49 -59.31 -48.22
C LEU A 584 -3.72 -59.52 -49.54
N LEU A 585 -4.38 -59.37 -50.68
CA LEU A 585 -3.69 -59.41 -51.98
C LEU A 585 -3.03 -58.05 -52.26
N PRO A 586 -1.91 -57.99 -53.02
CA PRO A 586 -1.31 -56.72 -53.43
C PRO A 586 -2.32 -55.78 -54.11
N GLY A 587 -2.26 -54.48 -53.78
CA GLY A 587 -3.16 -53.43 -54.24
C GLY A 587 -3.73 -52.57 -53.11
N GLY A 588 -4.54 -51.57 -53.47
CA GLY A 588 -5.14 -50.65 -52.49
C GLY A 588 -6.34 -51.25 -51.75
N TRP A 589 -6.35 -51.11 -50.44
CA TRP A 589 -7.39 -51.56 -49.51
C TRP A 589 -7.91 -50.40 -48.66
N GLN A 590 -9.18 -50.50 -48.28
CA GLN A 590 -9.83 -49.65 -47.30
C GLN A 590 -10.10 -50.49 -46.05
N LEU A 591 -9.49 -50.12 -44.94
CA LEU A 591 -9.61 -50.78 -43.65
C LEU A 591 -10.59 -49.99 -42.79
N THR A 592 -11.70 -50.60 -42.40
CA THR A 592 -12.72 -49.98 -41.55
C THR A 592 -12.84 -50.77 -40.25
N ALA A 593 -12.75 -50.11 -39.10
CA ALA A 593 -12.98 -50.74 -37.81
C ALA A 593 -13.96 -49.91 -36.96
N ALA A 594 -14.68 -50.57 -36.07
CA ALA A 594 -15.58 -49.91 -35.12
C ALA A 594 -15.28 -50.36 -33.69
N VAL A 595 -15.08 -49.40 -32.80
CA VAL A 595 -14.83 -49.57 -31.36
C VAL A 595 -15.89 -48.75 -30.63
N GLY A 596 -16.79 -49.42 -29.90
CA GLY A 596 -17.93 -48.74 -29.27
C GLY A 596 -18.84 -48.06 -30.30
N THR A 597 -19.11 -46.77 -30.11
CA THR A 597 -19.90 -45.92 -31.03
C THR A 597 -19.08 -45.39 -32.22
N GLN A 598 -17.74 -45.43 -32.15
CA GLN A 598 -16.88 -44.83 -33.16
C GLN A 598 -16.57 -45.80 -34.32
N GLN A 599 -16.46 -45.24 -35.53
CA GLN A 599 -16.06 -45.96 -36.73
C GLN A 599 -14.92 -45.22 -37.44
N GLN A 600 -13.80 -45.90 -37.65
CA GLN A 600 -12.62 -45.35 -38.33
C GLN A 600 -12.35 -46.09 -39.62
N THR A 601 -11.87 -45.36 -40.62
CA THR A 601 -11.53 -45.92 -41.92
C THR A 601 -10.24 -45.34 -42.47
N ASP A 602 -9.29 -46.20 -42.82
CA ASP A 602 -8.00 -45.83 -43.39
C ASP A 602 -7.74 -46.56 -44.72
N ARG A 603 -6.78 -46.09 -45.51
CA ARG A 603 -6.35 -46.71 -46.76
C ARG A 603 -4.96 -47.29 -46.62
N LEU A 604 -4.83 -48.56 -46.98
CA LEU A 604 -3.55 -49.27 -47.01
C LEU A 604 -3.25 -49.67 -48.46
N GLU A 605 -2.06 -49.37 -48.94
CA GLU A 605 -1.56 -49.91 -50.21
C GLU A 605 -0.61 -51.07 -49.91
N VAL A 606 -0.97 -52.27 -50.38
CA VAL A 606 -0.18 -53.49 -50.16
C VAL A 606 0.73 -53.70 -51.37
N GLU A 607 2.05 -53.65 -51.18
CA GLU A 607 3.02 -53.74 -52.26
C GLU A 607 3.27 -55.20 -52.71
N ASP A 608 3.56 -55.38 -54.01
CA ASP A 608 3.87 -56.70 -54.58
C ASP A 608 5.37 -57.01 -54.38
N GLY A 609 5.73 -57.54 -53.21
CA GLY A 609 7.11 -57.86 -52.87
C GLY A 609 7.26 -58.71 -51.60
N ARG A 610 8.36 -59.47 -51.48
CA ARG A 610 8.69 -60.36 -50.34
C ARG A 610 8.99 -59.62 -49.01
N GLN A 611 8.38 -58.46 -48.75
CA GLN A 611 8.43 -57.85 -47.43
C GLN A 611 7.35 -58.49 -46.56
N THR A 612 7.78 -59.30 -45.58
CA THR A 612 6.88 -59.84 -44.55
C THR A 612 6.60 -58.75 -43.52
N GLY A 613 5.32 -58.39 -43.35
CA GLY A 613 4.83 -57.66 -42.18
C GLY A 613 4.50 -56.19 -42.40
N GLU A 614 3.64 -55.87 -43.36
CA GLU A 614 3.04 -54.53 -43.42
C GLU A 614 2.21 -54.26 -42.17
N GLN A 615 2.37 -53.08 -41.57
CA GLN A 615 1.66 -52.67 -40.37
C GLN A 615 0.78 -51.46 -40.66
N ALA A 616 -0.49 -51.55 -40.31
CA ALA A 616 -1.44 -50.43 -40.36
C ALA A 616 -1.92 -50.09 -38.94
N GLN A 617 -2.23 -48.82 -38.68
CA GLN A 617 -2.76 -48.39 -37.39
C GLN A 617 -4.08 -47.65 -37.59
N LEU A 618 -5.11 -48.05 -36.84
CA LEU A 618 -6.38 -47.32 -36.76
C LEU A 618 -6.47 -46.69 -35.38
N ALA A 619 -6.47 -45.36 -35.33
CA ALA A 619 -6.53 -44.59 -34.10
C ALA A 619 -7.98 -44.26 -33.73
N PHE A 620 -8.40 -44.62 -32.51
CA PHE A 620 -9.71 -44.27 -31.95
C PHE A 620 -9.50 -43.36 -30.73
N PRO A 621 -9.77 -42.05 -30.82
CA PRO A 621 -9.66 -41.17 -29.66
C PRO A 621 -10.69 -41.59 -28.60
N ARG A 622 -10.28 -41.73 -27.34
CA ARG A 622 -11.23 -41.99 -26.26
C ARG A 622 -12.19 -40.81 -26.12
N PRO A 623 -13.52 -41.05 -25.99
CA PRO A 623 -14.42 -39.99 -25.63
C PRO A 623 -14.04 -39.45 -24.26
N GLY A 624 -14.10 -38.14 -24.11
CA GLY A 624 -13.80 -37.45 -22.86
C GLY A 624 -14.61 -36.17 -22.78
N VAL A 625 -14.74 -35.66 -21.57
CA VAL A 625 -15.30 -34.33 -21.32
C VAL A 625 -14.23 -33.54 -20.61
N THR A 626 -13.85 -32.43 -21.21
CA THR A 626 -13.04 -31.41 -20.55
C THR A 626 -13.94 -30.25 -20.19
N VAL A 627 -13.94 -29.88 -18.91
CA VAL A 627 -14.78 -28.79 -18.39
C VAL A 627 -13.86 -27.66 -17.96
N THR A 628 -14.12 -26.46 -18.48
CA THR A 628 -13.53 -25.21 -18.01
C THR A 628 -14.59 -24.45 -17.23
N ILE A 629 -14.32 -24.20 -15.96
CA ILE A 629 -15.22 -23.55 -15.03
C ILE A 629 -14.74 -22.13 -14.80
N THR A 630 -15.63 -21.18 -15.05
CA THR A 630 -15.38 -19.75 -14.90
C THR A 630 -16.45 -19.12 -14.02
N ASP A 631 -16.11 -18.03 -13.36
CA ASP A 631 -17.09 -17.18 -12.73
C ASP A 631 -17.83 -16.37 -13.81
N LYS A 632 -19.16 -16.38 -13.72
CA LYS A 632 -20.05 -15.76 -14.70
C LYS A 632 -19.94 -14.23 -14.75
N GLN A 633 -19.44 -13.59 -13.70
CA GLN A 633 -19.39 -12.14 -13.55
C GLN A 633 -18.10 -11.54 -14.13
N ASP A 634 -16.94 -12.14 -13.86
CA ASP A 634 -15.62 -11.63 -14.26
C ASP A 634 -14.92 -12.49 -15.32
N GLY A 635 -15.37 -13.73 -15.54
CA GLY A 635 -14.77 -14.68 -16.48
C GLY A 635 -13.52 -15.39 -15.95
N GLU A 636 -13.13 -15.17 -14.69
CA GLU A 636 -11.96 -15.79 -14.10
C GLU A 636 -12.15 -17.30 -13.83
N PRO A 637 -11.08 -18.10 -13.90
CA PRO A 637 -11.15 -19.54 -13.65
C PRO A 637 -11.48 -19.88 -12.19
N ILE A 638 -12.30 -20.91 -11.97
CA ILE A 638 -12.68 -21.39 -10.63
C ILE A 638 -11.90 -22.68 -10.30
N PRO A 639 -10.83 -22.63 -9.47
CA PRO A 639 -10.15 -23.83 -8.99
C PRO A 639 -10.93 -24.55 -7.89
N GLY A 640 -10.67 -25.86 -7.71
CA GLY A 640 -11.26 -26.67 -6.64
C GLY A 640 -12.76 -26.96 -6.79
N ALA A 641 -13.35 -26.67 -7.95
CA ALA A 641 -14.73 -27.04 -8.26
C ALA A 641 -14.81 -28.52 -8.59
N ARG A 642 -15.77 -29.21 -7.99
CA ARG A 642 -15.99 -30.65 -8.21
C ARG A 642 -16.81 -30.87 -9.45
N VAL A 643 -16.24 -31.56 -10.44
CA VAL A 643 -16.88 -31.94 -11.69
C VAL A 643 -17.22 -33.42 -11.64
N THR A 644 -18.52 -33.74 -11.63
CA THR A 644 -19.02 -35.12 -11.71
C THR A 644 -19.66 -35.37 -13.06
N VAL A 645 -19.18 -36.37 -13.79
CA VAL A 645 -19.67 -36.74 -15.11
C VAL A 645 -20.33 -38.12 -15.05
N GLU A 646 -21.61 -38.16 -15.38
CA GLU A 646 -22.44 -39.36 -15.43
C GLU A 646 -22.69 -39.74 -16.90
N PRO A 647 -21.94 -40.70 -17.47
CA PRO A 647 -22.20 -41.19 -18.82
C PRO A 647 -23.46 -42.07 -18.86
N ASP A 648 -24.07 -42.17 -20.04
CA ASP A 648 -25.18 -43.11 -20.30
C ASP A 648 -24.77 -44.59 -20.22
N GLU A 649 -23.51 -44.89 -20.54
CA GLU A 649 -22.90 -46.20 -20.34
C GLU A 649 -21.56 -46.10 -19.59
N GLY A 650 -21.45 -46.81 -18.46
CA GLY A 650 -20.24 -46.89 -17.63
C GLY A 650 -20.44 -46.42 -16.19
N ASP A 651 -19.33 -46.20 -15.49
CA ASP A 651 -19.32 -45.68 -14.12
C ASP A 651 -19.21 -44.15 -14.12
N THR A 652 -19.93 -43.51 -13.18
CA THR A 652 -19.75 -42.09 -12.85
C THR A 652 -18.33 -41.80 -12.42
N LYS A 653 -17.78 -40.68 -12.90
CA LYS A 653 -16.43 -40.22 -12.52
C LYS A 653 -16.47 -38.79 -12.01
N THR A 654 -15.56 -38.50 -11.10
CA THR A 654 -15.38 -37.17 -10.53
C THR A 654 -13.94 -36.72 -10.71
N ASP A 655 -13.76 -35.44 -11.02
CA ASP A 655 -12.47 -34.76 -11.06
C ASP A 655 -12.64 -33.35 -10.50
N ASP A 656 -11.59 -32.78 -9.91
CA ASP A 656 -11.63 -31.43 -9.34
C ASP A 656 -10.84 -30.47 -10.25
N THR A 657 -11.29 -29.22 -10.38
CA THR A 657 -10.59 -28.26 -11.25
C THR A 657 -9.23 -27.85 -10.70
N GLY A 658 -8.23 -27.79 -11.58
CA GLY A 658 -6.92 -27.20 -11.29
C GLY A 658 -6.94 -25.67 -11.21
N ARG A 659 -5.77 -25.04 -11.07
CA ARG A 659 -5.62 -23.57 -10.99
C ARG A 659 -6.21 -22.80 -12.18
N ASN A 660 -6.22 -23.42 -13.36
CA ASN A 660 -6.80 -22.86 -14.58
C ASN A 660 -8.33 -23.09 -14.70
N GLY A 661 -8.98 -23.58 -13.65
CA GLY A 661 -10.41 -23.88 -13.65
C GLY A 661 -10.79 -25.05 -14.54
N ARG A 662 -9.83 -25.89 -14.95
CA ARG A 662 -10.04 -26.99 -15.90
C ARG A 662 -10.02 -28.35 -15.19
N ALA A 663 -10.96 -29.22 -15.54
CA ALA A 663 -11.04 -30.62 -15.12
C ALA A 663 -11.30 -31.51 -16.34
N GLY A 664 -10.74 -32.73 -16.36
CA GLY A 664 -10.77 -33.61 -17.53
C GLY A 664 -11.16 -35.04 -17.18
N VAL A 665 -12.31 -35.49 -17.69
CA VAL A 665 -12.83 -36.83 -17.41
C VAL A 665 -12.89 -37.68 -18.68
N THR A 666 -12.12 -38.77 -18.71
CA THR A 666 -12.19 -39.74 -19.81
C THR A 666 -13.34 -40.72 -19.62
N LEU A 667 -14.13 -40.95 -20.66
CA LEU A 667 -15.31 -41.81 -20.67
C LEU A 667 -15.05 -43.16 -21.39
N PRO A 668 -15.88 -44.18 -21.17
CA PRO A 668 -15.83 -45.44 -21.93
C PRO A 668 -16.19 -45.22 -23.41
N TYR A 669 -15.64 -46.02 -24.32
CA TYR A 669 -15.94 -45.93 -25.77
C TYR A 669 -17.41 -46.21 -26.15
N ALA A 670 -18.18 -46.81 -25.24
CA ALA A 670 -19.60 -47.09 -25.45
C ALA A 670 -20.51 -45.89 -25.07
N ALA A 671 -19.98 -44.90 -24.35
CA ALA A 671 -20.76 -43.73 -23.97
C ALA A 671 -21.12 -42.88 -25.19
N SER A 672 -22.38 -42.48 -25.30
CA SER A 672 -22.89 -41.62 -26.37
C SER A 672 -23.40 -40.26 -25.86
N SER A 673 -23.68 -40.18 -24.56
CA SER A 673 -24.08 -38.96 -23.87
C SER A 673 -23.56 -38.95 -22.43
N ALA A 674 -23.44 -37.77 -21.85
CA ALA A 674 -23.04 -37.59 -20.47
C ALA A 674 -23.71 -36.37 -19.84
N THR A 675 -24.07 -36.49 -18.56
CA THR A 675 -24.54 -35.40 -17.71
C THR A 675 -23.39 -34.89 -16.87
N VAL A 676 -23.12 -33.60 -16.93
CA VAL A 676 -22.04 -32.94 -16.18
C VAL A 676 -22.64 -32.12 -15.05
N HIS A 677 -22.37 -32.52 -13.82
CA HIS A 677 -22.68 -31.79 -12.59
C HIS A 677 -21.45 -31.07 -12.08
N VAL A 678 -21.59 -29.78 -11.80
CA VAL A 678 -20.54 -28.94 -11.23
C VAL A 678 -21.02 -28.40 -9.90
N ASP A 679 -20.23 -28.64 -8.86
CA ASP A 679 -20.50 -28.17 -7.50
C ASP A 679 -19.29 -27.45 -6.90
N HIS A 680 -19.55 -26.38 -6.16
CA HIS A 680 -18.52 -25.62 -5.44
C HIS A 680 -19.13 -24.93 -4.22
N PRO A 681 -18.49 -24.95 -3.03
CA PRO A 681 -19.07 -24.38 -1.80
C PRO A 681 -19.45 -22.90 -1.84
N LYS A 682 -18.83 -22.12 -2.74
CA LYS A 682 -19.02 -20.66 -2.89
C LYS A 682 -19.81 -20.23 -4.13
N TYR A 683 -20.28 -21.18 -4.95
CA TYR A 683 -21.01 -20.88 -6.18
C TYR A 683 -22.25 -21.76 -6.31
N HIS A 684 -23.25 -21.28 -7.03
CA HIS A 684 -24.42 -22.10 -7.36
C HIS A 684 -24.02 -23.25 -8.29
N ALA A 685 -24.41 -24.46 -7.90
CA ALA A 685 -24.21 -25.66 -8.69
C ALA A 685 -24.87 -25.55 -10.07
N ALA A 686 -24.25 -26.19 -11.07
CA ALA A 686 -24.73 -26.22 -12.44
C ALA A 686 -24.80 -27.66 -12.96
N SER A 687 -25.75 -27.93 -13.87
CA SER A 687 -25.91 -29.22 -14.52
C SER A 687 -26.09 -29.04 -16.02
N ASN A 688 -25.39 -29.83 -16.83
CA ASN A 688 -25.44 -29.76 -18.29
C ASN A 688 -25.50 -31.16 -18.90
N ASP A 689 -26.54 -31.45 -19.69
CA ASP A 689 -26.65 -32.68 -20.47
C ASP A 689 -25.99 -32.50 -21.84
N ARG A 690 -25.12 -33.42 -22.26
CA ARG A 690 -24.36 -33.30 -23.51
C ARG A 690 -24.29 -34.62 -24.28
N THR A 691 -24.38 -34.51 -25.60
CA THR A 691 -24.10 -35.61 -26.54
C THR A 691 -22.62 -35.58 -26.91
N LEU A 692 -21.97 -36.74 -26.92
CA LEU A 692 -20.55 -36.87 -27.27
C LEU A 692 -20.41 -36.94 -28.79
N ALA A 693 -19.45 -36.22 -29.35
CA ALA A 693 -19.13 -36.26 -30.78
C ALA A 693 -18.19 -37.42 -31.10
N ASP A 694 -18.23 -37.91 -32.34
CA ASP A 694 -17.39 -39.04 -32.79
C ASP A 694 -15.91 -38.69 -32.98
N ASP A 695 -15.55 -37.39 -32.93
CA ASP A 695 -14.25 -36.86 -33.38
C ASP A 695 -13.35 -36.25 -32.28
N GLY A 696 -13.62 -36.45 -30.99
CA GLY A 696 -12.69 -36.08 -29.92
C GLY A 696 -13.33 -35.82 -28.55
N PRO A 697 -12.55 -35.34 -27.57
CA PRO A 697 -13.09 -34.94 -26.27
C PRO A 697 -13.97 -33.68 -26.41
N LEU A 698 -15.12 -33.69 -25.73
CA LEU A 698 -16.04 -32.57 -25.64
C LEU A 698 -15.45 -31.48 -24.72
N GLU A 699 -15.23 -30.28 -25.24
CA GLU A 699 -14.87 -29.11 -24.44
C GLU A 699 -16.15 -28.37 -24.01
N LEU A 700 -16.34 -28.19 -22.70
CA LEU A 700 -17.49 -27.54 -22.09
C LEU A 700 -17.05 -26.35 -21.24
N ASN A 701 -17.56 -25.16 -21.53
CA ASN A 701 -17.39 -23.98 -20.68
C ASN A 701 -18.61 -23.80 -19.79
N VAL A 702 -18.42 -23.78 -18.47
CA VAL A 702 -19.49 -23.60 -17.47
C VAL A 702 -19.22 -22.34 -16.67
N GLY A 703 -20.13 -21.37 -16.76
CA GLY A 703 -20.11 -20.17 -15.92
C GLY A 703 -20.94 -20.37 -14.66
N LEU A 704 -20.35 -20.29 -13.47
CA LEU A 704 -21.06 -20.39 -12.20
C LEU A 704 -21.39 -19.01 -11.62
N GLY A 705 -22.57 -18.88 -11.00
CA GLY A 705 -22.95 -17.66 -10.28
C GLY A 705 -22.43 -17.70 -8.85
N ARG A 706 -21.82 -16.59 -8.38
CA ARG A 706 -21.34 -16.42 -7.00
C ARG A 706 -22.50 -16.58 -6.01
N GLN A 707 -22.28 -17.29 -4.91
CA GLN A 707 -23.16 -17.23 -3.74
C GLN A 707 -22.70 -16.06 -2.86
N THR A 708 -23.53 -15.02 -2.74
CA THR A 708 -23.19 -13.82 -1.97
C THR A 708 -24.24 -13.49 -0.91
N GLY A 709 -23.78 -13.03 0.24
CA GLY A 709 -24.58 -12.53 1.34
C GLY A 709 -24.46 -11.03 1.56
N ARG A 710 -25.13 -10.54 2.61
CA ARG A 710 -25.04 -9.16 3.07
C ARG A 710 -24.41 -9.12 4.46
N LEU A 711 -23.40 -8.28 4.65
CA LEU A 711 -22.75 -8.05 5.94
C LEU A 711 -22.98 -6.60 6.38
N SER A 712 -23.45 -6.42 7.62
CA SER A 712 -23.56 -5.12 8.28
C SER A 712 -22.73 -5.13 9.55
N VAL A 713 -21.69 -4.32 9.59
CA VAL A 713 -20.81 -4.15 10.75
C VAL A 713 -21.19 -2.86 11.47
N THR A 714 -21.33 -2.90 12.80
CA THR A 714 -21.41 -1.72 13.66
C THR A 714 -20.10 -1.61 14.44
N ALA A 715 -19.41 -0.48 14.30
CA ALA A 715 -18.19 -0.19 15.04
C ALA A 715 -18.52 0.70 16.23
N GLU A 716 -18.01 0.32 17.40
CA GLU A 716 -18.20 1.09 18.62
C GLU A 716 -16.87 1.32 19.34
N VAL A 717 -16.74 2.49 19.97
CA VAL A 717 -15.67 2.80 20.92
C VAL A 717 -16.32 3.00 22.28
N ASP A 718 -15.96 2.16 23.24
CA ASP A 718 -16.55 2.15 24.59
C ASP A 718 -18.09 2.11 24.62
N GLY A 719 -18.69 1.44 23.62
CA GLY A 719 -20.14 1.27 23.48
C GLY A 719 -20.85 2.42 22.76
N VAL A 720 -20.12 3.43 22.28
CA VAL A 720 -20.65 4.51 21.43
C VAL A 720 -20.39 4.16 19.97
N ALA A 721 -21.41 4.19 19.12
CA ALA A 721 -21.25 3.95 17.70
C ALA A 721 -20.56 5.15 17.03
N THR A 722 -19.40 4.93 16.41
CA THR A 722 -18.51 6.01 15.96
C THR A 722 -18.41 6.06 14.44
N GLU A 723 -18.64 7.23 13.87
CA GLU A 723 -18.47 7.51 12.44
C GLU A 723 -16.99 7.48 12.03
N GLY A 724 -16.70 7.26 10.74
CA GLY A 724 -15.37 7.42 10.17
C GLY A 724 -14.36 6.31 10.53
N LEU A 725 -14.73 5.36 11.38
CA LEU A 725 -13.86 4.28 11.82
C LEU A 725 -13.54 3.31 10.68
N PRO A 726 -12.25 3.06 10.40
CA PRO A 726 -11.82 2.00 9.50
C PRO A 726 -12.13 0.60 10.06
N VAL A 727 -12.94 -0.14 9.31
CA VAL A 727 -13.30 -1.55 9.57
C VAL A 727 -12.57 -2.41 8.56
N SER A 728 -11.77 -3.36 9.05
CA SER A 728 -11.16 -4.41 8.24
C SER A 728 -12.10 -5.62 8.15
N ILE A 729 -12.29 -6.13 6.93
CA ILE A 729 -13.03 -7.35 6.66
C ILE A 729 -12.09 -8.25 5.86
N GLY A 730 -11.72 -9.40 6.41
CA GLY A 730 -10.85 -10.37 5.75
C GLY A 730 -11.41 -11.79 5.89
N PRO A 731 -11.05 -12.75 5.01
CA PRO A 731 -11.44 -14.14 5.18
C PRO A 731 -10.82 -14.75 6.45
N ALA A 732 -11.51 -15.70 7.08
CA ALA A 732 -10.98 -16.46 8.21
C ALA A 732 -10.18 -17.69 7.73
N GLY A 733 -9.03 -17.97 8.38
CA GLY A 733 -8.20 -19.15 8.10
C GLY A 733 -7.59 -19.20 6.69
N ASP A 734 -7.30 -20.41 6.20
CA ASP A 734 -6.71 -20.66 4.87
C ASP A 734 -7.72 -20.54 3.71
N ASP A 735 -8.82 -19.82 3.88
CA ASP A 735 -9.85 -19.65 2.85
C ASP A 735 -9.41 -18.62 1.77
N ARG A 736 -8.28 -18.94 1.12
CA ARG A 736 -7.51 -18.11 0.16
C ARG A 736 -8.15 -17.99 -1.22
N TYR A 737 -9.40 -18.40 -1.38
CA TYR A 737 -10.08 -18.29 -2.67
C TYR A 737 -10.31 -16.81 -3.01
N ARG A 738 -9.57 -16.22 -3.97
CA ARG A 738 -9.65 -14.78 -4.34
C ARG A 738 -9.43 -13.81 -3.16
N VAL A 739 -8.26 -13.88 -2.54
CA VAL A 739 -7.87 -12.98 -1.43
C VAL A 739 -7.86 -11.50 -1.86
N ASP A 740 -7.47 -11.22 -3.10
CA ASP A 740 -7.28 -9.85 -3.60
C ASP A 740 -8.60 -9.06 -3.75
N GLU A 741 -9.73 -9.73 -4.00
CA GLU A 741 -11.06 -9.09 -4.01
C GLU A 741 -11.64 -8.85 -2.59
N ARG A 742 -11.02 -9.43 -1.56
CA ARG A 742 -11.62 -9.57 -0.22
C ARG A 742 -11.04 -8.66 0.86
N GLN A 743 -9.89 -8.05 0.63
CA GLN A 743 -9.34 -7.05 1.55
C GLN A 743 -9.85 -5.66 1.19
N GLY A 744 -10.52 -5.02 2.13
CA GLY A 744 -10.90 -3.62 1.99
C GLY A 744 -11.19 -3.02 3.35
N SER A 745 -10.39 -2.01 3.72
CA SER A 745 -10.74 -1.13 4.83
C SER A 745 -11.91 -0.25 4.38
N ARG A 746 -13.01 -0.25 5.13
CA ARG A 746 -14.18 0.60 4.88
C ARG A 746 -14.42 1.47 6.09
N ARG A 747 -14.75 2.75 5.88
CA ARG A 747 -15.09 3.66 6.97
C ARG A 747 -16.58 3.57 7.34
N THR A 748 -16.89 3.68 8.63
CA THR A 748 -18.28 3.73 9.10
C THR A 748 -19.00 5.01 8.70
N ASP A 749 -20.31 4.90 8.49
CA ASP A 749 -21.22 6.04 8.30
C ASP A 749 -21.52 6.79 9.62
N GLU A 750 -22.29 7.89 9.55
CA GLU A 750 -22.82 8.68 10.70
C GLU A 750 -23.49 7.85 11.82
N ARG A 751 -23.86 6.59 11.55
CA ARG A 751 -24.47 5.67 12.53
C ARG A 751 -23.48 4.64 13.07
N GLY A 752 -22.19 4.81 12.78
CA GLY A 752 -21.12 3.88 13.10
C GLY A 752 -21.23 2.56 12.34
N ARG A 753 -21.73 2.56 11.09
CA ARG A 753 -21.97 1.31 10.34
C ARG A 753 -21.24 1.23 9.00
N VAL A 754 -20.72 0.04 8.72
CA VAL A 754 -20.28 -0.39 7.39
C VAL A 754 -21.28 -1.40 6.85
N ARG A 755 -21.71 -1.21 5.60
CA ARG A 755 -22.55 -2.18 4.88
C ARG A 755 -21.79 -2.70 3.67
N ALA A 756 -21.73 -4.02 3.54
CA ALA A 756 -21.22 -4.70 2.36
C ALA A 756 -22.32 -5.58 1.78
N SER A 757 -22.77 -5.21 0.58
CA SER A 757 -23.50 -6.12 -0.30
C SER A 757 -22.49 -6.94 -1.10
N ASP A 758 -22.92 -8.11 -1.55
CA ASP A 758 -22.16 -8.96 -2.48
C ASP A 758 -20.88 -9.59 -1.87
N VAL A 759 -20.88 -9.82 -0.55
CA VAL A 759 -19.81 -10.54 0.14
C VAL A 759 -19.99 -12.03 -0.13
N PHE A 760 -18.96 -12.73 -0.60
CA PHE A 760 -19.03 -14.19 -0.79
C PHE A 760 -19.50 -14.90 0.48
N VAL A 761 -20.24 -16.00 0.34
CA VAL A 761 -20.52 -16.88 1.47
C VAL A 761 -19.23 -17.51 2.00
N GLY A 762 -19.11 -17.60 3.32
CA GLY A 762 -17.91 -18.10 3.99
C GLY A 762 -17.68 -17.46 5.35
N ASP A 763 -16.56 -17.80 5.96
CA ASP A 763 -16.14 -17.29 7.26
C ASP A 763 -15.15 -16.14 7.09
N TYR A 764 -15.35 -15.08 7.88
CA TYR A 764 -14.60 -13.83 7.81
C TYR A 764 -14.14 -13.40 9.21
N VAL A 765 -13.00 -12.75 9.30
CA VAL A 765 -12.54 -11.99 10.46
C VAL A 765 -12.84 -10.51 10.18
N VAL A 766 -13.62 -9.89 11.07
CA VAL A 766 -13.93 -8.46 11.01
C VAL A 766 -13.28 -7.77 12.20
N GLY A 767 -12.49 -6.73 11.96
CA GLY A 767 -11.79 -5.98 12.99
C GLY A 767 -11.93 -4.48 12.82
N LEU A 768 -11.51 -3.74 13.84
CA LEU A 768 -11.25 -2.31 13.73
C LEU A 768 -9.77 -2.12 13.50
N ASP A 769 -9.45 -1.30 12.51
CA ASP A 769 -8.09 -0.95 12.14
C ASP A 769 -7.85 0.50 12.48
N VAL A 770 -7.84 0.84 13.78
CA VAL A 770 -7.60 2.20 14.26
C VAL A 770 -6.14 2.57 13.94
N ALA A 771 -5.91 2.95 12.69
CA ALA A 771 -4.61 3.28 12.13
C ALA A 771 -4.22 4.72 12.49
N GLY A 772 -2.92 4.97 12.64
CA GLY A 772 -2.36 6.31 12.88
C GLY A 772 -1.61 6.45 14.22
N SER A 773 -1.29 7.69 14.57
CA SER A 773 -0.52 8.10 15.76
C SER A 773 -1.23 7.84 17.11
N GLN A 774 -2.42 7.26 17.07
CA GLN A 774 -3.24 6.99 18.26
C GLN A 774 -3.57 5.50 18.44
N SER A 775 -3.01 4.61 17.60
CA SER A 775 -3.25 3.17 17.69
C SER A 775 -2.86 2.57 19.05
N ASP A 776 -1.87 3.16 19.72
CA ASP A 776 -1.42 2.82 21.07
C ASP A 776 -2.47 3.13 22.16
N LEU A 777 -3.44 3.99 21.88
CA LEU A 777 -4.50 4.39 22.81
C LEU A 777 -5.74 3.49 22.74
N PHE A 778 -5.83 2.63 21.73
CA PHE A 778 -7.01 1.80 21.48
C PHE A 778 -6.68 0.31 21.46
N ARG A 779 -7.43 -0.44 22.26
CA ARG A 779 -7.43 -1.89 22.19
C ARG A 779 -8.59 -2.38 21.35
N THR A 780 -8.29 -2.89 20.15
CA THR A 780 -9.30 -3.44 19.24
C THR A 780 -9.45 -4.95 19.43
N ARG A 781 -10.64 -5.48 19.11
CA ARG A 781 -10.89 -6.92 19.02
C ARG A 781 -11.47 -7.26 17.66
N SER A 782 -10.89 -8.25 17.00
CA SER A 782 -11.49 -8.86 15.82
C SER A 782 -12.54 -9.90 16.23
N THR A 783 -13.52 -10.12 15.36
CA THR A 783 -14.62 -11.07 15.53
C THR A 783 -14.78 -11.91 14.28
N GLU A 784 -14.85 -13.22 14.45
CA GLU A 784 -15.18 -14.14 13.36
C GLU A 784 -16.69 -14.12 13.06
N VAL A 785 -17.04 -14.11 11.78
CA VAL A 785 -18.41 -13.99 11.29
C VAL A 785 -18.63 -14.84 10.05
N ALA A 786 -19.73 -15.60 10.03
CA ALA A 786 -20.15 -16.39 8.87
C ALA A 786 -21.16 -15.62 8.02
N VAL A 787 -20.82 -15.37 6.75
CA VAL A 787 -21.70 -14.74 5.77
C VAL A 787 -22.50 -15.82 5.03
N ARG A 788 -23.82 -15.66 4.98
CA ARG A 788 -24.75 -16.57 4.31
C ARG A 788 -25.59 -15.82 3.28
N GLU A 789 -26.06 -16.51 2.25
CA GLU A 789 -26.80 -15.92 1.13
C GLU A 789 -28.19 -15.39 1.55
N ASP A 790 -28.92 -16.18 2.33
CA ASP A 790 -30.35 -15.92 2.61
C ASP A 790 -30.61 -14.87 3.71
N GLU A 791 -29.63 -14.64 4.60
CA GLU A 791 -29.82 -13.80 5.80
C GLU A 791 -28.74 -12.73 5.91
N PRO A 792 -29.10 -11.44 6.13
CA PRO A 792 -28.12 -10.41 6.38
C PRO A 792 -27.42 -10.66 7.72
N THR A 793 -26.11 -10.89 7.67
CA THR A 793 -25.30 -11.05 8.87
C THR A 793 -25.02 -9.68 9.50
N LYS A 794 -25.24 -9.58 10.81
CA LYS A 794 -24.96 -8.38 11.61
C LYS A 794 -23.90 -8.70 12.65
N VAL A 795 -22.88 -7.86 12.76
CA VAL A 795 -21.81 -8.00 13.74
C VAL A 795 -21.49 -6.63 14.35
N THR A 796 -21.19 -6.61 15.64
CA THR A 796 -20.67 -5.43 16.33
C THR A 796 -19.22 -5.70 16.68
N VAL A 797 -18.34 -4.78 16.31
CA VAL A 797 -16.92 -4.79 16.68
C VAL A 797 -16.66 -3.59 17.59
N GLN A 798 -15.81 -3.79 18.59
CA GLN A 798 -15.59 -2.81 19.65
C GLN A 798 -14.10 -2.52 19.82
N ALA A 799 -13.79 -1.25 20.06
CA ALA A 799 -12.52 -0.78 20.58
C ALA A 799 -12.72 -0.26 22.00
N SER A 800 -11.71 -0.48 22.85
CA SER A 800 -11.63 0.11 24.19
C SER A 800 -10.57 1.19 24.20
N PHE A 801 -10.91 2.38 24.68
CA PHE A 801 -9.95 3.47 24.86
C PHE A 801 -9.20 3.28 26.18
N GLU A 802 -7.87 3.20 26.12
CA GLU A 802 -7.03 2.88 27.27
C GLU A 802 -6.32 4.10 27.87
N TRP A 803 -6.49 5.29 27.29
CA TRP A 803 -5.89 6.51 27.83
C TRP A 803 -6.43 6.82 29.23
N THR A 804 -5.52 7.21 30.12
CA THR A 804 -5.89 7.68 31.46
C THR A 804 -5.19 9.00 31.73
N VAL A 805 -5.87 9.91 32.43
CA VAL A 805 -5.33 11.23 32.77
C VAL A 805 -3.96 11.08 33.45
N PRO A 806 -2.86 11.62 32.90
CA PRO A 806 -1.54 11.49 33.49
C PRO A 806 -1.47 12.06 34.91
N GLN A 807 -0.55 11.55 35.73
CA GLN A 807 -0.43 11.99 37.13
C GLN A 807 -0.10 13.49 37.22
N ALA A 808 0.76 14.00 36.35
CA ALA A 808 1.09 15.43 36.26
C ALA A 808 -0.15 16.28 35.96
N THR A 809 -0.98 15.86 35.01
CA THR A 809 -2.27 16.48 34.65
C THR A 809 -3.23 16.48 35.84
N ARG A 810 -3.36 15.36 36.57
CA ARG A 810 -4.18 15.31 37.80
C ARG A 810 -3.67 16.25 38.90
N ASP A 811 -2.36 16.38 39.03
CA ASP A 811 -1.74 17.28 40.00
C ASP A 811 -1.96 18.76 39.61
N ARG A 812 -1.91 19.07 38.30
CA ARG A 812 -2.28 20.37 37.73
C ARG A 812 -3.74 20.71 37.99
N ILE A 813 -4.68 19.79 37.72
CA ILE A 813 -6.12 19.96 38.04
C ILE A 813 -6.32 20.25 39.53
N ARG A 814 -5.66 19.49 40.42
CA ARG A 814 -5.74 19.72 41.88
C ARG A 814 -5.13 21.04 42.32
N ARG A 815 -4.17 21.59 41.58
CA ARG A 815 -3.64 22.94 41.82
C ARG A 815 -4.66 24.00 41.39
N LEU A 816 -5.15 23.92 40.16
CA LEU A 816 -6.12 24.87 39.60
C LEU A 816 -7.43 24.91 40.40
N ARG A 817 -7.98 23.77 40.83
CA ARG A 817 -9.15 23.75 41.73
C ARG A 817 -8.92 24.48 43.05
N ARG A 818 -7.71 24.37 43.64
CA ARG A 818 -7.37 25.12 44.86
C ARG A 818 -7.27 26.62 44.60
N GLU A 819 -6.84 27.02 43.42
CA GLU A 819 -6.81 28.42 43.01
C GLU A 819 -8.23 28.96 42.78
N VAL A 820 -9.12 28.16 42.15
CA VAL A 820 -10.56 28.47 42.03
C VAL A 820 -11.22 28.61 43.41
N ASP A 821 -11.01 27.65 44.32
CA ASP A 821 -11.52 27.74 45.69
C ASP A 821 -10.99 29.01 46.39
N GLY A 822 -9.71 29.35 46.16
CA GLY A 822 -9.04 30.54 46.68
C GLY A 822 -9.68 31.87 46.25
N LEU A 823 -10.39 31.91 45.11
CA LEU A 823 -11.16 33.10 44.68
C LEU A 823 -12.23 33.47 45.70
N SER A 824 -12.69 32.50 46.50
CA SER A 824 -13.77 32.63 47.48
C SER A 824 -13.29 32.67 48.95
N GLU A 825 -11.99 32.67 49.23
CA GLU A 825 -11.47 32.57 50.62
C GLU A 825 -11.21 33.93 51.31
N GLN A 826 -11.61 35.05 50.71
CA GLN A 826 -11.33 36.38 51.27
C GLN A 826 -12.21 36.72 52.48
N SER A 827 -11.58 36.81 53.66
CA SER A 827 -12.29 37.14 54.91
C SER A 827 -12.92 38.53 54.89
N GLY A 828 -14.20 38.63 55.25
CA GLY A 828 -14.91 39.90 55.40
C GLY A 828 -15.57 40.45 54.12
N ARG A 829 -15.70 39.63 53.07
CA ARG A 829 -16.39 39.96 51.81
C ARG A 829 -17.39 38.86 51.47
N ASP A 830 -18.44 39.21 50.72
CA ASP A 830 -19.30 38.22 50.08
C ASP A 830 -18.55 37.53 48.92
N THR A 831 -18.73 36.21 48.80
CA THR A 831 -17.94 35.36 47.88
C THR A 831 -18.80 34.72 46.80
N ALA A 832 -20.09 35.08 46.71
CA ALA A 832 -21.03 34.40 45.82
C ALA A 832 -20.71 34.62 44.33
N PHE A 833 -20.28 35.82 43.93
CA PHE A 833 -19.89 36.11 42.54
C PHE A 833 -18.56 35.45 42.13
N PRO A 834 -17.46 35.59 42.92
CA PRO A 834 -16.22 34.87 42.64
C PRO A 834 -16.43 33.35 42.53
N GLY A 835 -17.14 32.73 43.47
CA GLY A 835 -17.42 31.29 43.44
C GLY A 835 -18.27 30.87 42.25
N TYR A 836 -19.26 31.69 41.87
CA TYR A 836 -20.12 31.41 40.73
C TYR A 836 -19.35 31.42 39.39
N TYR A 837 -18.57 32.44 39.11
CA TYR A 837 -17.76 32.45 37.87
C TYR A 837 -16.60 31.45 37.93
N GLY A 838 -16.02 31.22 39.12
CA GLY A 838 -15.05 30.15 39.34
C GLY A 838 -15.60 28.77 38.99
N SER A 839 -16.89 28.51 39.23
CA SER A 839 -17.51 27.23 38.89
C SER A 839 -17.60 26.94 37.38
N VAL A 840 -17.47 27.96 36.52
CA VAL A 840 -17.31 27.76 35.06
C VAL A 840 -15.95 27.12 34.76
N VAL A 841 -14.90 27.56 35.47
CA VAL A 841 -13.56 26.97 35.35
C VAL A 841 -13.54 25.56 35.92
N ASP A 842 -14.18 25.32 37.08
CA ASP A 842 -14.31 23.96 37.63
C ASP A 842 -14.93 22.99 36.60
N ARG A 843 -15.94 23.46 35.86
CA ARG A 843 -16.57 22.65 34.81
C ARG A 843 -15.64 22.35 33.65
N LEU A 844 -14.75 23.28 33.27
CA LEU A 844 -13.70 23.03 32.27
C LEU A 844 -12.70 21.97 32.76
N LEU A 845 -12.32 22.02 34.04
CA LEU A 845 -11.47 21.00 34.67
C LEU A 845 -12.16 19.62 34.72
N ASP A 846 -13.47 19.58 34.92
CA ASP A 846 -14.26 18.35 34.85
C ASP A 846 -14.24 17.73 33.43
N LEU A 847 -14.15 18.55 32.36
CA LEU A 847 -13.99 18.03 31.00
C LEU A 847 -12.67 17.27 30.86
N VAL A 848 -11.57 17.82 31.39
CA VAL A 848 -10.26 17.15 31.35
C VAL A 848 -10.28 15.82 32.11
N GLU A 849 -10.91 15.77 33.29
CA GLU A 849 -11.08 14.51 34.04
C GLU A 849 -12.01 13.51 33.34
N GLY A 850 -12.95 14.02 32.53
CA GLY A 850 -13.91 13.24 31.77
C GLY A 850 -13.34 12.60 30.50
N LEU A 851 -12.25 13.12 29.94
CA LEU A 851 -11.63 12.66 28.69
C LEU A 851 -11.50 11.13 28.53
N PRO A 852 -11.15 10.33 29.57
CA PRO A 852 -11.07 8.87 29.43
C PRO A 852 -12.39 8.18 29.03
N GLN A 853 -13.53 8.86 29.16
CA GLN A 853 -14.86 8.32 28.83
C GLN A 853 -15.29 8.66 27.40
N TYR A 854 -14.53 9.51 26.69
CA TYR A 854 -14.87 10.04 25.37
C TYR A 854 -13.89 9.59 24.29
N GLY A 855 -13.37 8.37 24.39
CA GLY A 855 -12.46 7.80 23.41
C GLY A 855 -12.98 7.83 21.97
N HIS A 856 -14.29 7.82 21.77
CA HIS A 856 -14.92 7.91 20.44
C HIS A 856 -14.60 9.22 19.70
N LEU A 857 -14.32 10.32 20.41
CA LEU A 857 -13.92 11.59 19.80
C LEU A 857 -12.46 11.56 19.31
N PHE A 858 -11.64 10.67 19.88
CA PHE A 858 -10.22 10.50 19.53
C PHE A 858 -10.01 9.42 18.46
N ALA A 859 -10.94 8.48 18.32
CA ALA A 859 -10.76 7.31 17.47
C ALA A 859 -10.65 7.61 15.96
N THR A 860 -11.08 8.80 15.53
CA THR A 860 -10.94 9.30 14.15
C THR A 860 -10.25 10.66 14.07
N GLY A 861 -9.92 11.27 15.21
CA GLY A 861 -9.31 12.59 15.29
C GLY A 861 -7.80 12.52 15.11
N GLU A 862 -7.20 13.64 14.68
CA GLU A 862 -5.74 13.76 14.56
C GLU A 862 -5.08 14.14 15.90
N HIS A 863 -5.85 14.68 16.85
CA HIS A 863 -5.37 15.29 18.09
C HIS A 863 -5.25 14.29 19.23
N ARG A 864 -4.10 14.26 19.93
CA ARG A 864 -3.93 13.36 21.07
C ARG A 864 -4.67 13.87 22.30
N PRO A 865 -5.13 12.98 23.20
CA PRO A 865 -5.84 13.37 24.42
C PRO A 865 -5.01 14.23 25.37
N ASP A 866 -3.68 14.08 25.37
CA ASP A 866 -2.77 14.89 26.17
C ASP A 866 -2.76 16.35 25.70
N ASP A 867 -2.69 16.59 24.38
CA ASP A 867 -2.72 17.94 23.80
C ASP A 867 -4.07 18.64 24.08
N VAL A 868 -5.18 17.90 24.00
CA VAL A 868 -6.52 18.40 24.36
C VAL A 868 -6.60 18.73 25.85
N ALA A 869 -6.05 17.86 26.71
CA ALA A 869 -6.00 18.11 28.14
C ALA A 869 -5.21 19.38 28.46
N ASP A 870 -4.04 19.56 27.86
CA ASP A 870 -3.20 20.74 28.09
C ASP A 870 -3.86 22.03 27.61
N ALA A 871 -4.44 22.04 26.40
CA ALA A 871 -5.17 23.20 25.89
C ALA A 871 -6.35 23.62 26.81
N LEU A 872 -7.12 22.64 27.31
CA LEU A 872 -8.22 22.91 28.25
C LEU A 872 -7.71 23.40 29.62
N LEU A 873 -6.57 22.91 30.10
CA LEU A 873 -5.97 23.36 31.35
C LEU A 873 -5.36 24.76 31.25
N ASP A 874 -4.77 25.10 30.11
CA ASP A 874 -4.27 26.44 29.82
C ASP A 874 -5.43 27.45 29.76
N ALA A 875 -6.53 27.08 29.08
CA ALA A 875 -7.75 27.88 29.12
C ALA A 875 -8.31 28.01 30.54
N ALA A 876 -8.28 26.94 31.36
CA ALA A 876 -8.72 27.01 32.75
C ALA A 876 -7.89 28.02 33.56
N GLU A 877 -6.56 28.02 33.40
CA GLU A 877 -5.63 28.94 34.04
C GLU A 877 -5.90 30.41 33.63
N ASP A 878 -6.11 30.65 32.33
CA ASP A 878 -6.58 31.95 31.82
C ASP A 878 -7.90 32.36 32.48
N GLY A 879 -8.86 31.44 32.58
CA GLY A 879 -10.15 31.65 33.23
C GLY A 879 -10.03 32.11 34.68
N ILE A 880 -9.18 31.45 35.49
CA ILE A 880 -8.92 31.84 36.89
C ILE A 880 -8.39 33.27 36.95
N SER A 881 -7.42 33.61 36.11
CA SER A 881 -6.81 34.94 36.04
C SER A 881 -7.85 36.02 35.69
N ARG A 882 -8.71 35.76 34.70
CA ARG A 882 -9.78 36.68 34.27
C ARG A 882 -10.84 36.86 35.36
N VAL A 883 -11.30 35.77 35.99
CA VAL A 883 -12.27 35.86 37.09
C VAL A 883 -11.68 36.62 38.27
N ASN A 884 -10.44 36.33 38.67
CA ASN A 884 -9.78 37.04 39.76
C ASN A 884 -9.67 38.54 39.47
N THR A 885 -9.24 38.91 38.26
CA THR A 885 -9.11 40.32 37.85
C THR A 885 -10.46 41.03 37.86
N ALA A 886 -11.49 40.43 37.26
CA ALA A 886 -12.84 40.96 37.24
C ALA A 886 -13.41 41.18 38.65
N MET A 887 -13.18 40.23 39.55
CA MET A 887 -13.77 40.25 40.90
C MET A 887 -12.97 41.09 41.89
N THR A 888 -11.72 41.45 41.59
CA THR A 888 -10.87 42.25 42.50
C THR A 888 -10.83 43.73 42.16
N THR A 889 -11.60 44.19 41.17
CA THR A 889 -11.77 45.62 40.91
C THR A 889 -12.30 46.32 42.17
N LYS A 890 -11.86 47.57 42.39
CA LYS A 890 -12.22 48.33 43.59
C LYS A 890 -13.75 48.38 43.81
N ARG A 891 -14.50 48.58 42.72
CA ARG A 891 -15.96 48.70 42.77
C ARG A 891 -16.63 47.38 43.17
N ASN A 892 -16.17 46.26 42.63
CA ASN A 892 -16.68 44.93 43.00
C ASN A 892 -16.31 44.58 44.44
N VAL A 893 -15.08 44.89 44.87
CA VAL A 893 -14.63 44.71 46.26
C VAL A 893 -15.50 45.51 47.26
N ASP A 894 -15.81 46.77 46.95
CA ASP A 894 -16.65 47.61 47.80
C ASP A 894 -18.10 47.07 47.84
N MET A 895 -18.62 46.58 46.71
CA MET A 895 -19.93 45.93 46.65
C MET A 895 -19.98 44.63 47.47
N PHE A 896 -18.95 43.79 47.37
CA PHE A 896 -18.86 42.54 48.14
C PHE A 896 -18.73 42.80 49.64
N ALA A 897 -18.02 43.85 50.04
CA ALA A 897 -17.97 44.30 51.43
C ALA A 897 -19.34 44.78 51.92
N ALA A 898 -20.09 45.51 51.09
CA ALA A 898 -21.46 45.93 51.39
C ALA A 898 -22.47 44.77 51.47
N CYS A 899 -22.12 43.60 50.93
CA CYS A 899 -22.92 42.37 51.01
C CYS A 899 -22.46 41.41 52.11
N ALA A 900 -21.42 41.72 52.89
CA ALA A 900 -20.81 40.79 53.84
C ALA A 900 -21.72 40.32 55.00
N ASP A 901 -22.82 41.04 55.28
CA ASP A 901 -23.86 40.66 56.26
C ASP A 901 -24.98 39.80 55.64
N MET A 902 -24.97 39.56 54.33
CA MET A 902 -25.91 38.65 53.68
C MET A 902 -25.59 37.19 54.03
N PRO A 903 -26.59 36.28 54.01
CA PRO A 903 -26.34 34.86 54.18
C PRO A 903 -25.33 34.36 53.14
N SER A 904 -24.31 33.64 53.62
CA SER A 904 -23.38 32.94 52.75
C SER A 904 -24.15 31.94 51.88
N VAL A 905 -23.93 32.02 50.57
CA VAL A 905 -24.47 31.12 49.56
C VAL A 905 -23.35 30.78 48.59
N ASP A 906 -23.44 29.59 47.99
CA ASP A 906 -22.47 29.08 47.03
C ASP A 906 -23.19 28.74 45.72
N PRO A 907 -23.58 29.77 44.92
CA PRO A 907 -24.28 29.54 43.67
C PRO A 907 -23.26 29.02 42.65
N ARG A 908 -23.49 27.83 42.11
CA ARG A 908 -22.66 27.22 41.04
C ARG A 908 -23.34 27.27 39.69
N TRP A 909 -22.66 27.75 38.65
CA TRP A 909 -23.14 27.72 37.27
C TRP A 909 -23.47 26.28 36.82
N ASP A 910 -24.55 26.13 36.07
CA ASP A 910 -25.13 24.86 35.63
C ASP A 910 -25.52 24.87 34.14
N GLY A 911 -24.85 25.72 33.34
CA GLY A 911 -25.11 25.79 31.91
C GLY A 911 -24.55 24.59 31.15
N ASP A 912 -25.16 24.31 30.00
CA ASP A 912 -24.89 23.12 29.17
C ASP A 912 -23.88 23.38 28.04
N GLU A 913 -23.20 24.53 28.05
CA GLU A 913 -22.31 24.98 26.97
C GLU A 913 -20.94 24.31 26.99
N LEU A 914 -20.48 23.87 28.16
CA LEU A 914 -19.18 23.23 28.35
C LEU A 914 -19.34 21.71 28.22
N THR A 915 -19.18 21.21 26.99
CA THR A 915 -19.20 19.77 26.65
C THR A 915 -18.01 19.39 25.78
N HIS A 916 -17.65 18.10 25.76
CA HIS A 916 -16.59 17.59 24.88
C HIS A 916 -16.99 17.74 23.41
N GLU A 917 -18.24 17.49 23.07
CA GLU A 917 -18.75 17.61 21.72
C GLU A 917 -18.65 19.07 21.21
N THR A 918 -19.06 20.04 22.02
CA THR A 918 -18.91 21.47 21.67
C THR A 918 -17.45 21.88 21.52
N TYR A 919 -16.55 21.32 22.32
CA TYR A 919 -15.10 21.56 22.15
C TYR A 919 -14.61 21.10 20.77
N PHE A 920 -14.92 19.87 20.38
CA PHE A 920 -14.48 19.34 19.07
C PHE A 920 -15.20 20.03 17.91
N ASP A 921 -16.47 20.41 18.05
CA ASP A 921 -17.16 21.26 17.08
C ASP A 921 -16.41 22.59 16.86
N TYR A 922 -15.82 23.16 17.93
CA TYR A 922 -15.03 24.38 17.86
C TYR A 922 -13.62 24.19 17.27
N VAL A 923 -13.06 22.98 17.36
CA VAL A 923 -11.81 22.63 16.67
C VAL A 923 -12.05 22.57 15.15
N ASP A 924 -13.18 22.02 14.74
CA ASP A 924 -13.50 21.75 13.33
C ASP A 924 -14.18 22.93 12.60
N ALA A 925 -14.71 23.93 13.31
CA ALA A 925 -15.51 25.01 12.75
C ALA A 925 -14.98 26.42 13.01
N ASP A 926 -15.45 27.40 12.20
CA ASP A 926 -15.20 28.83 12.43
C ASP A 926 -16.16 29.39 13.50
N VAL A 927 -15.67 29.45 14.73
CA VAL A 927 -16.39 29.88 15.94
C VAL A 927 -16.60 31.40 16.05
N ASP A 928 -15.90 32.19 15.25
CA ASP A 928 -15.84 33.65 15.42
C ASP A 928 -17.22 34.31 15.27
N SER A 929 -18.03 33.84 14.32
CA SER A 929 -19.32 34.45 13.99
C SER A 929 -20.39 34.25 15.06
N ASP A 930 -20.47 33.03 15.62
CA ASP A 930 -21.42 32.70 16.69
C ASP A 930 -21.08 33.45 17.98
N LEU A 931 -19.81 33.41 18.40
CA LEU A 931 -19.34 34.10 19.60
C LEU A 931 -19.47 35.62 19.50
N THR A 932 -19.25 36.22 18.33
CA THR A 932 -19.49 37.66 18.12
C THR A 932 -20.95 38.01 18.38
N GLY A 933 -21.89 37.24 17.82
CA GLY A 933 -23.31 37.45 18.06
C GLY A 933 -23.71 37.24 19.52
N ARG A 934 -23.06 36.31 20.21
CA ARG A 934 -23.27 36.05 21.63
C ARG A 934 -22.78 37.20 22.51
N ILE A 935 -21.58 37.72 22.28
CA ILE A 935 -21.03 38.89 23.00
C ILE A 935 -21.97 40.09 22.92
N GLU A 936 -22.52 40.37 21.74
CA GLU A 936 -23.46 41.48 21.52
C GLU A 936 -24.78 41.25 22.27
N ARG A 937 -25.33 40.03 22.23
CA ARG A 937 -26.55 39.66 22.96
C ARG A 937 -26.38 39.77 24.47
N THR A 938 -25.28 39.24 25.01
CA THR A 938 -24.98 39.32 26.44
C THR A 938 -24.83 40.78 26.89
N ARG A 939 -24.21 41.64 26.05
CA ARG A 939 -24.12 43.07 26.34
C ARG A 939 -25.49 43.73 26.45
N ALA A 940 -26.37 43.47 25.48
CA ALA A 940 -27.72 44.01 25.49
C ALA A 940 -28.50 43.58 26.75
N ARG A 941 -28.35 42.31 27.18
CA ARG A 941 -28.94 41.79 28.43
C ARG A 941 -28.48 42.58 29.66
N ILE A 942 -27.18 42.87 29.77
CA ILE A 942 -26.62 43.67 30.88
C ILE A 942 -27.21 45.08 30.88
N ASP A 943 -27.26 45.73 29.71
CA ASP A 943 -27.77 47.09 29.59
C ASP A 943 -29.29 47.17 29.92
N ASP A 944 -30.06 46.13 29.59
CA ASP A 944 -31.48 46.02 29.97
C ASP A 944 -31.67 45.86 31.49
N GLU A 945 -30.92 44.95 32.13
CA GLU A 945 -31.02 44.69 33.59
C GLU A 945 -30.48 45.85 34.43
N ARG A 946 -29.61 46.70 33.88
CA ARG A 946 -29.08 47.90 34.55
C ARG A 946 -30.17 48.88 34.98
N ALA A 947 -31.33 48.87 34.34
CA ALA A 947 -32.46 49.71 34.73
C ALA A 947 -33.12 49.26 36.05
N ASP A 948 -33.05 47.97 36.37
CA ASP A 948 -33.77 47.33 37.49
C ASP A 948 -32.85 46.97 38.67
N LEU A 949 -31.53 47.04 38.47
CA LEU A 949 -30.52 46.69 39.46
C LEU A 949 -29.71 47.92 39.89
N THR A 950 -29.19 47.87 41.11
CA THR A 950 -28.42 48.99 41.67
C THR A 950 -26.95 48.92 41.28
N GLU A 951 -26.41 47.72 41.21
CA GLU A 951 -25.03 47.47 40.80
C GLU A 951 -24.98 46.27 39.86
N VAL A 952 -24.33 46.43 38.70
CA VAL A 952 -24.18 45.39 37.68
C VAL A 952 -22.70 45.17 37.31
N GLU A 953 -21.76 45.88 37.93
CA GLU A 953 -20.35 45.74 37.54
C GLU A 953 -19.75 44.34 37.65
N PRO A 954 -20.12 43.46 38.60
CA PRO A 954 -19.58 42.09 38.57
C PRO A 954 -19.89 41.36 37.26
N THR A 955 -21.05 41.64 36.66
CA THR A 955 -21.42 41.09 35.34
C THR A 955 -20.78 41.85 34.18
N THR A 956 -20.68 43.19 34.27
CA THR A 956 -20.05 44.01 33.22
C THR A 956 -18.56 43.67 33.08
N GLU A 957 -17.82 43.65 34.19
CA GLU A 957 -16.37 43.39 34.22
C GLU A 957 -16.07 41.97 33.70
N MET A 958 -16.90 40.99 34.08
CA MET A 958 -16.73 39.63 33.56
C MET A 958 -17.01 39.54 32.06
N TRP A 959 -18.04 40.24 31.56
CA TRP A 959 -18.31 40.35 30.12
C TRP A 959 -17.17 41.06 29.37
N GLU A 960 -16.59 42.12 29.92
CA GLU A 960 -15.46 42.84 29.31
C GLU A 960 -14.25 41.92 29.18
N HIS A 961 -13.89 41.19 30.23
CA HIS A 961 -12.79 40.23 30.18
C HIS A 961 -13.08 39.02 29.28
N ALA A 962 -14.32 38.52 29.22
CA ALA A 962 -14.68 37.46 28.26
C ALA A 962 -14.55 37.96 26.81
N ARG A 963 -14.92 39.22 26.54
CA ARG A 963 -14.74 39.87 25.24
C ARG A 963 -13.27 40.09 24.91
N GLU A 964 -12.43 40.48 25.87
CA GLU A 964 -10.97 40.60 25.68
C GLU A 964 -10.36 39.24 25.33
N LEU A 965 -10.69 38.21 26.11
CA LEU A 965 -10.25 36.84 25.85
C LEU A 965 -10.69 36.36 24.45
N PHE A 966 -11.90 36.70 24.02
CA PHE A 966 -12.34 36.43 22.65
C PHE A 966 -11.46 37.11 21.59
N GLN A 967 -11.08 38.37 21.79
CA GLN A 967 -10.19 39.07 20.83
C GLN A 967 -8.80 38.45 20.75
N GLU A 968 -8.30 37.93 21.87
CA GLU A 968 -7.04 37.15 21.92
C GLU A 968 -7.21 35.80 21.22
N THR A 969 -8.32 35.10 21.50
CA THR A 969 -8.67 33.81 20.87
C THR A 969 -8.73 33.90 19.34
N ARG A 970 -9.23 35.02 18.78
CA ARG A 970 -9.26 35.23 17.32
C ARG A 970 -7.88 35.33 16.67
N ARG A 971 -6.86 35.67 17.46
CA ARG A 971 -5.46 35.75 17.00
C ARG A 971 -4.71 34.44 17.21
N GLU A 972 -5.27 33.52 18.00
CA GLU A 972 -4.69 32.20 18.24
C GLU A 972 -4.65 31.39 16.95
N ARG A 973 -3.49 30.83 16.64
CA ARG A 973 -3.26 30.03 15.43
C ARG A 973 -3.39 28.54 15.69
N GLU A 974 -3.13 28.12 16.92
CA GLU A 974 -3.24 26.72 17.31
C GLU A 974 -4.72 26.32 17.48
N PRO A 975 -5.24 25.34 16.70
CA PRO A 975 -6.67 25.01 16.71
C PRO A 975 -7.22 24.57 18.07
N LEU A 976 -6.46 23.75 18.81
CA LEU A 976 -6.85 23.23 20.12
C LEU A 976 -6.93 24.35 21.17
N ALA A 977 -5.89 25.18 21.25
CA ALA A 977 -5.87 26.34 22.14
C ALA A 977 -6.98 27.34 21.79
N LYS A 978 -7.21 27.59 20.50
CA LYS A 978 -8.30 28.45 20.01
C LYS A 978 -9.67 27.91 20.46
N ALA A 979 -9.93 26.61 20.25
CA ALA A 979 -11.18 25.97 20.64
C ALA A 979 -11.38 25.98 22.17
N ALA A 980 -10.33 25.71 22.96
CA ALA A 980 -10.40 25.70 24.42
C ALA A 980 -10.77 27.09 24.98
N ARG A 981 -10.12 28.15 24.47
CA ARG A 981 -10.43 29.53 24.89
C ARG A 981 -11.80 29.98 24.39
N ALA A 982 -12.20 29.61 23.16
CA ALA A 982 -13.54 29.89 22.64
C ALA A 982 -14.63 29.25 23.49
N LEU A 983 -14.41 28.01 23.93
CA LEU A 983 -15.29 27.26 24.83
C LEU A 983 -15.41 27.96 26.19
N LEU A 984 -14.29 28.39 26.78
CA LEU A 984 -14.29 29.18 28.02
C LEU A 984 -15.07 30.51 27.85
N VAL A 985 -14.84 31.25 26.76
CA VAL A 985 -15.57 32.49 26.45
C VAL A 985 -17.08 32.23 26.40
N ALA A 986 -17.52 31.17 25.72
CA ALA A 986 -18.92 30.79 25.65
C ALA A 986 -19.51 30.54 27.05
N GLY A 987 -18.82 29.76 27.88
CA GLY A 987 -19.23 29.46 29.25
C GLY A 987 -19.29 30.71 30.15
N LEU A 988 -18.32 31.62 30.04
CA LEU A 988 -18.32 32.87 30.82
C LEU A 988 -19.46 33.80 30.41
N LEU A 989 -19.71 33.96 29.10
CA LEU A 989 -20.84 34.77 28.60
C LEU A 989 -22.18 34.17 29.04
N ASP A 990 -22.31 32.85 28.98
CA ASP A 990 -23.50 32.15 29.47
C ASP A 990 -23.71 32.35 30.98
N ALA A 991 -22.64 32.25 31.77
CA ALA A 991 -22.69 32.49 33.19
C ALA A 991 -23.11 33.91 33.52
N VAL A 992 -22.62 34.90 32.77
CA VAL A 992 -23.04 36.32 32.89
C VAL A 992 -24.54 36.44 32.68
N GLU A 993 -25.11 35.85 31.62
CA GLU A 993 -26.56 35.89 31.37
C GLU A 993 -27.35 35.23 32.50
N HIS A 994 -26.95 34.02 32.92
CA HIS A 994 -27.64 33.27 33.97
C HIS A 994 -27.51 33.89 35.37
N SER A 995 -26.52 34.76 35.60
CA SER A 995 -26.35 35.44 36.89
C SER A 995 -27.56 36.32 37.24
N PHE A 996 -28.25 36.88 36.23
CA PHE A 996 -29.45 37.70 36.40
C PHE A 996 -30.71 36.87 36.72
N ASP A 997 -30.71 35.60 36.33
CA ASP A 997 -31.82 34.67 36.55
C ASP A 997 -31.69 33.97 37.93
N ARG A 998 -30.51 34.00 38.53
CA ARG A 998 -30.26 33.48 39.88
C ARG A 998 -30.63 34.48 40.95
N ARG A 999 -31.67 34.14 41.71
CA ARG A 999 -32.22 34.97 42.78
C ARG A 999 -31.13 35.42 43.78
N GLU A 1000 -30.24 34.52 44.18
CA GLU A 1000 -29.20 34.77 45.18
C GLU A 1000 -28.18 35.83 44.72
N LEU A 1001 -27.83 35.83 43.44
CA LEU A 1001 -26.91 36.80 42.82
C LEU A 1001 -27.64 38.11 42.50
N ARG A 1002 -28.85 38.03 41.94
CA ARG A 1002 -29.68 39.20 41.65
C ARG A 1002 -30.00 40.02 42.89
N GLU A 1003 -30.26 39.39 44.04
CA GLU A 1003 -30.50 40.11 45.30
C GLU A 1003 -29.26 40.87 45.80
N ARG A 1004 -28.05 40.37 45.52
CA ARG A 1004 -26.80 41.08 45.83
C ARG A 1004 -26.63 42.31 44.92
N MET A 1005 -26.95 42.19 43.64
CA MET A 1005 -26.95 43.31 42.67
C MET A 1005 -27.97 44.42 42.98
N LYS A 1006 -28.96 44.15 43.84
CA LYS A 1006 -29.92 45.16 44.33
C LYS A 1006 -29.40 45.96 45.53
N ARG A 1007 -28.29 45.57 46.16
CA ARG A 1007 -27.74 46.35 47.28
C ARG A 1007 -27.00 47.58 46.79
N THR A 1008 -27.21 48.68 47.52
CA THR A 1008 -26.52 49.95 47.30
C THR A 1008 -25.18 49.99 48.03
N VAL A 1009 -24.11 50.34 47.33
CA VAL A 1009 -22.83 50.73 47.93
C VAL A 1009 -22.98 52.18 48.42
N PHE A 1010 -23.15 52.40 49.72
CA PHE A 1010 -23.14 53.73 50.33
C PHE A 1010 -22.11 53.83 51.44
#